data_AF-A0A540KPM2-F1
#
_entry.id   AF-A0A540KPM2-F1
#
_cell.length_a   1.000
_cell.length_b   1.000
_cell.length_c   1.000
_cell.angle_alpha   90.00
_cell.angle_beta   90.00
_cell.angle_gamma   90.00
#
_symmetry.space_group_name_H-M   'P 1'
#
loop_
_entity.id
_entity.type
_entity.pdbx_description
1 polymer ?
#
loop_
_entity_poly.entity_id
_entity_poly.type
_entity_poly.pdbx_seq_one_letter_code
_entity_poly.pdbx_strand_id
1 'polypeptide(L)'
;MAGKMKKGEASSSSRSGGGGGGSNHRGESVVVDYGENKSSCGYCRSPARTSIAHGLWAHSITIDDYQDLLDRGWRRSGCFLYKPDMERTCCPAYTIRLRAGDFVPSKEQVRVSRRMQRYLEGNLECKKLGECIENPNASKDTRSHTHLEVSSSAAKESCSNNNEQKGGEEKIMHYLSDQVDNAVRGCSENEEFPDIQFPKAIVKKVLQAKRKLLVEGSEDLLYSSNIAFQIAATIRRSLPGEKDVHQGRLSTHVTDEKGPSPKLIAEKLESYLNQLAETSGLLVRASNGHLNFYSATKQASSYESAQTVNISKGSAAGSESKGCSVTHSSQNAPVKRRRLEIHLRRSSFDSEEYALYRRYQIAVHNDTPEHVTEKSYKRFLVDTPLNYVPPKGDGTVPPCGFGSFHQQYVVDGKLIAVGVIDILPRCLSSKYLFWDPDFAFLSPGKYSALQEINWVKENHAHCSTLQYYYLGYYIHTCSKMRYKAAYCPSELLCPLRYQWIPFHIAKPLLDKKRYAVLSDVSVSQDRESLPPHVSEEVMEVQHDDIGKEDTNDFPMYDDEGAIDVEYESSDNEQNLVSVDVKDGDIGNILIGLNGSGVRFKDIKFAFGSSERSYLEFQLHRYMRVVGEELAERMVYSLE
;
A
#
# COMPACT_ATOMS: atom_id res chain seq x y z
N MET A 1 -45.67 -8.25 23.10
CA MET A 1 -45.45 -8.62 24.51
C MET A 1 -44.27 -9.58 24.58
N ALA A 2 -43.56 -9.63 25.72
CA ALA A 2 -42.29 -10.38 25.85
C ALA A 2 -42.48 -11.90 25.89
N GLY A 3 -41.48 -12.65 25.40
CA GLY A 3 -41.42 -14.12 25.49
C GLY A 3 -39.97 -14.63 25.53
N LYS A 4 -39.50 -15.04 26.71
CA LYS A 4 -38.16 -15.64 26.92
C LYS A 4 -38.15 -17.13 26.54
N MET A 5 -37.14 -17.59 25.81
CA MET A 5 -36.59 -18.97 25.93
C MET A 5 -35.06 -18.88 25.78
N LYS A 6 -34.31 -18.93 26.89
CA LYS A 6 -33.74 -20.11 27.59
C LYS A 6 -32.45 -20.64 26.93
N LYS A 7 -31.33 -20.45 27.66
CA LYS A 7 -30.05 -21.13 27.44
C LYS A 7 -30.19 -22.65 27.50
N GLY A 8 -29.40 -23.36 26.69
CA GLY A 8 -28.97 -24.73 26.94
C GLY A 8 -27.45 -24.80 26.79
N GLU A 9 -26.76 -25.23 27.85
CA GLU A 9 -25.32 -25.50 27.83
C GLU A 9 -25.12 -26.98 27.47
N ALA A 10 -24.14 -27.29 26.62
CA ALA A 10 -23.65 -28.65 26.41
C ALA A 10 -22.14 -28.60 26.11
N SER A 11 -21.36 -29.26 26.97
CA SER A 11 -19.91 -29.21 26.96
C SER A 11 -19.28 -30.12 25.90
N SER A 12 -18.02 -29.81 25.57
CA SER A 12 -17.19 -30.49 24.57
C SER A 12 -16.97 -31.99 24.80
N SER A 13 -16.96 -32.77 23.72
CA SER A 13 -15.98 -33.86 23.56
C SER A 13 -15.61 -34.04 22.09
N SER A 14 -14.33 -34.24 21.82
CA SER A 14 -13.78 -34.42 20.47
C SER A 14 -13.75 -35.90 20.09
N ARG A 15 -14.15 -36.22 18.87
CA ARG A 15 -13.78 -37.48 18.20
C ARG A 15 -13.77 -37.34 16.69
N SER A 16 -12.74 -37.90 16.08
CA SER A 16 -12.44 -37.84 14.65
C SER A 16 -13.01 -39.05 13.89
N GLY A 17 -13.38 -38.82 12.63
CA GLY A 17 -13.44 -39.86 11.59
C GLY A 17 -14.84 -40.25 11.07
N GLY A 18 -15.01 -40.20 9.75
CA GLY A 18 -15.83 -41.17 9.03
C GLY A 18 -17.17 -40.71 8.44
N GLY A 19 -17.11 -40.06 7.27
CA GLY A 19 -18.00 -40.18 6.10
C GLY A 19 -19.51 -40.50 6.22
N GLY A 20 -20.33 -39.67 5.55
CA GLY A 20 -21.68 -40.04 5.10
C GLY A 20 -22.56 -38.83 4.79
N GLY A 21 -23.01 -38.68 3.53
CA GLY A 21 -24.02 -37.66 3.15
C GLY A 21 -23.59 -36.60 2.13
N GLY A 22 -22.73 -36.92 1.17
CA GLY A 22 -22.42 -35.99 0.08
C GLY A 22 -23.57 -35.88 -0.93
N SER A 23 -24.22 -34.71 -1.01
CA SER A 23 -25.05 -34.35 -2.17
C SER A 23 -24.17 -34.14 -3.41
N ASN A 24 -24.74 -34.38 -4.59
CA ASN A 24 -23.97 -34.68 -5.82
C ASN A 24 -23.42 -33.44 -6.57
N HIS A 25 -23.17 -32.33 -5.88
CA HIS A 25 -22.74 -31.04 -6.47
C HIS A 25 -21.26 -30.99 -6.88
N ARG A 26 -20.80 -31.96 -7.68
CA ARG A 26 -19.44 -31.96 -8.21
C ARG A 26 -19.30 -31.04 -9.43
N GLY A 27 -19.03 -29.76 -9.16
CA GLY A 27 -18.35 -28.88 -10.11
C GLY A 27 -19.17 -27.73 -10.70
N GLU A 28 -20.38 -27.47 -10.24
CA GLU A 28 -21.19 -26.32 -10.67
C GLU A 28 -20.86 -25.06 -9.84
N SER A 29 -21.23 -23.90 -10.37
CA SER A 29 -21.21 -22.61 -9.66
C SER A 29 -22.60 -22.31 -9.12
N VAL A 30 -22.74 -22.08 -7.82
CA VAL A 30 -24.02 -21.86 -7.14
C VAL A 30 -23.95 -20.58 -6.31
N VAL A 31 -24.83 -19.62 -6.62
CA VAL A 31 -24.83 -18.27 -6.05
C VAL A 31 -26.22 -17.80 -5.61
N VAL A 32 -26.29 -17.04 -4.52
CA VAL A 32 -27.47 -16.27 -4.08
C VAL A 32 -27.25 -14.80 -4.41
N ASP A 33 -28.22 -14.13 -5.02
CA ASP A 33 -28.18 -12.68 -5.23
C ASP A 33 -28.61 -11.91 -3.97
N TYR A 34 -27.70 -11.09 -3.43
CA TYR A 34 -27.98 -10.20 -2.30
C TYR A 34 -28.31 -8.76 -2.73
N GLY A 35 -28.24 -8.45 -4.03
CA GLY A 35 -28.59 -7.14 -4.57
C GLY A 35 -27.60 -6.02 -4.26
N GLU A 36 -28.07 -4.78 -4.36
CA GLU A 36 -27.29 -3.59 -4.01
C GLU A 36 -27.20 -3.43 -2.49
N ASN A 37 -25.99 -3.16 -1.99
CA ASN A 37 -25.76 -2.72 -0.62
C ASN A 37 -25.03 -1.37 -0.57
N LYS A 38 -25.21 -0.65 0.55
CA LYS A 38 -24.54 0.64 0.82
C LYS A 38 -23.82 0.58 2.15
N SER A 39 -22.55 0.97 2.16
CA SER A 39 -21.70 0.96 3.35
C SER A 39 -20.84 2.22 3.47
N SER A 40 -20.20 2.40 4.62
CA SER A 40 -19.12 3.39 4.78
C SER A 40 -17.99 3.12 3.79
N CYS A 41 -17.25 4.17 3.40
CA CYS A 41 -16.15 4.03 2.46
C CYS A 41 -14.79 4.20 3.16
N GLY A 42 -14.05 3.11 3.29
CA GLY A 42 -12.71 3.09 3.88
C GLY A 42 -11.66 3.94 3.16
N TYR A 43 -11.86 4.17 1.86
CA TYR A 43 -10.91 4.87 0.99
C TYR A 43 -10.92 6.39 1.17
N CYS A 44 -12.09 7.01 1.31
CA CYS A 44 -12.24 8.46 1.54
C CYS A 44 -12.62 8.83 2.97
N ARG A 45 -12.97 7.83 3.82
CA ARG A 45 -13.45 8.02 5.19
C ARG A 45 -14.66 8.96 5.29
N SER A 46 -15.52 8.94 4.26
CA SER A 46 -16.81 9.63 4.28
C SER A 46 -17.66 9.06 5.43
N PRO A 47 -18.27 9.90 6.29
CA PRO A 47 -19.16 9.44 7.35
C PRO A 47 -20.51 8.94 6.82
N ALA A 48 -20.84 9.22 5.54
CA ALA A 48 -22.06 8.76 4.90
C ALA A 48 -21.87 7.39 4.21
N ARG A 49 -22.92 6.56 4.19
CA ARG A 49 -22.97 5.28 3.45
C ARG A 49 -22.92 5.54 1.94
N THR A 50 -21.70 5.67 1.42
CA THR A 50 -21.36 6.19 0.07
C THR A 50 -20.43 5.25 -0.70
N SER A 51 -20.07 4.11 -0.11
CA SER A 51 -19.67 2.93 -0.87
C SER A 51 -20.94 2.21 -1.31
N ILE A 52 -21.02 1.83 -2.58
CA ILE A 52 -22.17 1.13 -3.16
C ILE A 52 -21.63 -0.03 -3.98
N ALA A 53 -22.14 -1.24 -3.74
CA ALA A 53 -21.75 -2.44 -4.47
C ALA A 53 -22.94 -3.39 -4.64
N HIS A 54 -22.85 -4.25 -5.64
CA HIS A 54 -23.73 -5.40 -5.78
C HIS A 54 -23.08 -6.62 -5.14
N GLY A 55 -23.81 -7.37 -4.32
CA GLY A 55 -23.31 -8.54 -3.60
C GLY A 55 -23.91 -9.86 -4.07
N LEU A 56 -23.10 -10.92 -4.09
CA LEU A 56 -23.55 -12.32 -4.21
C LEU A 56 -22.94 -13.13 -3.07
N TRP A 57 -23.64 -14.15 -2.58
CA TRP A 57 -23.02 -15.21 -1.79
C TRP A 57 -22.78 -16.42 -2.70
N ALA A 58 -21.57 -16.97 -2.72
CA ALA A 58 -21.23 -18.17 -3.48
C ALA A 58 -21.08 -19.38 -2.55
N HIS A 59 -21.91 -20.41 -2.73
CA HIS A 59 -21.72 -21.69 -2.04
C HIS A 59 -20.60 -22.50 -2.68
N SER A 60 -20.49 -22.39 -4.01
CA SER A 60 -19.39 -22.94 -4.82
C SER A 60 -19.26 -22.11 -6.09
N ILE A 61 -18.05 -22.02 -6.64
CA ILE A 61 -17.80 -21.40 -7.93
C ILE A 61 -16.64 -22.10 -8.64
N THR A 62 -16.77 -22.31 -9.95
CA THR A 62 -15.68 -22.81 -10.78
C THR A 62 -14.58 -21.76 -10.91
N ILE A 63 -13.38 -22.22 -11.23
CA ILE A 63 -12.23 -21.32 -11.46
C ILE A 63 -12.43 -20.46 -12.71
N ASP A 64 -13.17 -20.96 -13.71
CA ASP A 64 -13.45 -20.28 -14.97
C ASP A 64 -14.54 -19.21 -14.79
N ASP A 65 -15.65 -19.54 -14.12
CA ASP A 65 -16.72 -18.55 -13.84
C ASP A 65 -16.21 -17.43 -12.93
N TYR A 66 -15.37 -17.74 -11.92
CA TYR A 66 -14.76 -16.70 -11.10
C TYR A 66 -13.72 -15.87 -11.87
N GLN A 67 -12.93 -16.49 -12.76
CA GLN A 67 -12.02 -15.76 -13.64
C GLN A 67 -12.78 -14.78 -14.55
N ASP A 68 -13.92 -15.19 -15.10
CA ASP A 68 -14.78 -14.34 -15.93
C ASP A 68 -15.48 -13.24 -15.12
N LEU A 69 -15.95 -13.52 -13.89
CA LEU A 69 -16.44 -12.48 -12.96
C LEU A 69 -15.34 -11.47 -12.61
N LEU A 70 -14.12 -11.93 -12.35
CA LEU A 70 -12.97 -11.08 -12.02
C LEU A 70 -12.60 -10.16 -13.20
N ASP A 71 -12.68 -10.68 -14.42
CA ASP A 71 -12.56 -9.94 -15.69
C ASP A 71 -13.76 -9.03 -16.01
N ARG A 72 -14.86 -9.15 -15.25
CA ARG A 72 -16.00 -8.22 -15.22
C ARG A 72 -16.00 -7.29 -13.99
N GLY A 73 -14.89 -7.26 -13.24
CA GLY A 73 -14.68 -6.34 -12.13
C GLY A 73 -15.24 -6.77 -10.79
N TRP A 74 -15.58 -8.05 -10.60
CA TRP A 74 -15.95 -8.62 -9.30
C TRP A 74 -14.71 -8.96 -8.45
N ARG A 75 -14.87 -8.95 -7.12
CA ARG A 75 -13.90 -9.48 -6.13
C ARG A 75 -14.61 -10.31 -5.07
N ARG A 76 -13.84 -10.92 -4.15
CA ARG A 76 -14.38 -11.73 -3.06
C ARG A 76 -13.77 -11.46 -1.69
N SER A 77 -14.60 -11.54 -0.67
CA SER A 77 -14.25 -11.61 0.75
C SER A 77 -14.84 -12.92 1.29
N GLY A 78 -13.98 -13.89 1.61
CA GLY A 78 -14.42 -15.28 1.81
C GLY A 78 -15.22 -15.84 0.62
N CYS A 79 -16.45 -16.25 0.91
CA CYS A 79 -17.48 -16.70 -0.03
C CYS A 79 -18.41 -15.59 -0.54
N PHE A 80 -18.30 -14.37 -0.03
CA PHE A 80 -19.07 -13.22 -0.52
C PHE A 80 -18.36 -12.59 -1.72
N LEU A 81 -19.04 -12.51 -2.86
CA LEU A 81 -18.57 -11.82 -4.06
C LEU A 81 -19.19 -10.42 -4.12
N TYR A 82 -18.45 -9.44 -4.62
CA TYR A 82 -18.93 -8.06 -4.72
C TYR A 82 -18.37 -7.33 -5.94
N LYS A 83 -19.20 -6.45 -6.52
CA LYS A 83 -18.85 -5.55 -7.63
C LYS A 83 -19.30 -4.13 -7.32
N PRO A 84 -18.38 -3.16 -7.13
CA PRO A 84 -18.72 -1.76 -6.90
C PRO A 84 -19.58 -1.16 -8.03
N ASP A 85 -20.56 -0.34 -7.66
CA ASP A 85 -21.20 0.59 -8.60
C ASP A 85 -20.24 1.77 -8.83
N MET A 86 -19.52 1.69 -9.94
CA MET A 86 -18.45 2.63 -10.30
C MET A 86 -18.92 4.05 -10.56
N GLU A 87 -20.19 4.26 -10.88
CA GLU A 87 -20.76 5.58 -11.19
C GLU A 87 -21.32 6.25 -9.93
N ARG A 88 -21.98 5.48 -9.06
CA ARG A 88 -22.66 6.00 -7.86
C ARG A 88 -21.80 5.94 -6.60
N THR A 89 -20.75 5.11 -6.54
CA THR A 89 -19.82 5.07 -5.41
C THR A 89 -18.92 6.31 -5.34
N CYS A 90 -18.58 6.75 -4.13
CA CYS A 90 -17.70 7.91 -3.93
C CYS A 90 -16.24 7.68 -4.36
N CYS A 91 -15.79 6.42 -4.43
CA CYS A 91 -14.42 6.01 -4.75
C CYS A 91 -14.39 4.91 -5.82
N PRO A 92 -14.45 5.27 -7.13
CA PRO A 92 -14.50 4.28 -8.20
C PRO A 92 -13.25 3.39 -8.24
N ALA A 93 -13.47 2.08 -8.06
CA ALA A 93 -12.47 1.04 -7.89
C ALA A 93 -12.27 0.22 -9.18
N TYR A 94 -11.38 0.68 -10.05
CA TYR A 94 -11.09 0.00 -11.31
C TYR A 94 -10.27 -1.26 -11.03
N THR A 95 -10.60 -2.38 -11.67
CA THR A 95 -9.71 -3.54 -11.64
C THR A 95 -8.39 -3.20 -12.33
N ILE A 96 -7.27 -3.53 -11.69
CA ILE A 96 -5.91 -3.32 -12.23
C ILE A 96 -5.14 -4.64 -12.33
N ARG A 97 -4.46 -4.84 -13.46
CA ARG A 97 -3.57 -5.98 -13.69
C ARG A 97 -2.33 -5.56 -14.48
N LEU A 98 -1.41 -6.50 -14.65
CA LEU A 98 -0.35 -6.46 -15.66
C LEU A 98 -0.14 -7.85 -16.27
N ARG A 99 0.41 -7.91 -17.49
CA ARG A 99 0.97 -9.17 -18.01
C ARG A 99 2.32 -9.39 -17.36
N ALA A 100 2.50 -10.53 -16.69
CA ALA A 100 3.69 -10.82 -15.91
C ALA A 100 4.95 -10.78 -16.79
N GLY A 101 4.93 -11.45 -17.95
CA GLY A 101 6.07 -11.50 -18.88
C GLY A 101 6.67 -10.13 -19.23
N ASP A 102 5.82 -9.12 -19.40
CA ASP A 102 6.20 -7.77 -19.83
C ASP A 102 6.67 -6.87 -18.66
N PHE A 103 6.56 -7.33 -17.41
CA PHE A 103 6.85 -6.53 -16.23
C PHE A 103 8.33 -6.12 -16.13
N VAL A 104 8.56 -4.81 -16.06
CA VAL A 104 9.88 -4.18 -15.83
C VAL A 104 9.87 -3.48 -14.45
N PRO A 105 10.76 -3.87 -13.52
CA PRO A 105 10.79 -3.28 -12.18
C PRO A 105 11.39 -1.87 -12.16
N SER A 106 10.73 -0.96 -11.46
CA SER A 106 11.15 0.43 -11.29
C SER A 106 12.42 0.56 -10.41
N LYS A 107 13.08 1.74 -10.48
CA LYS A 107 14.22 2.09 -9.60
C LYS A 107 13.87 1.89 -8.10
N GLU A 108 12.61 2.03 -7.71
CA GLU A 108 12.12 1.82 -6.34
C GLU A 108 11.92 0.33 -6.01
N GLN A 109 11.24 -0.43 -6.89
CA GLN A 109 11.04 -1.87 -6.72
C GLN A 109 12.38 -2.61 -6.63
N VAL A 110 13.37 -2.24 -7.46
CA VAL A 110 14.74 -2.75 -7.38
C VAL A 110 15.40 -2.42 -6.02
N ARG A 111 15.13 -1.25 -5.42
CA ARG A 111 15.63 -0.91 -4.07
C ARG A 111 15.02 -1.82 -3.00
N VAL A 112 13.74 -2.18 -3.12
CA VAL A 112 13.05 -3.12 -2.20
C VAL A 112 13.69 -4.51 -2.28
N SER A 113 13.85 -5.09 -3.48
CA SER A 113 14.52 -6.39 -3.64
C SER A 113 15.94 -6.38 -3.08
N ARG A 114 16.72 -5.32 -3.34
CA ARG A 114 18.08 -5.14 -2.76
C ARG A 114 18.07 -4.89 -1.25
N ARG A 115 16.95 -4.45 -0.66
CA ARG A 115 16.81 -4.28 0.80
C ARG A 115 16.57 -5.63 1.46
N MET A 116 15.66 -6.45 0.91
CA MET A 116 15.48 -7.83 1.32
C MET A 116 16.79 -8.63 1.16
N GLN A 117 17.45 -8.55 0.02
CA GLN A 117 18.73 -9.23 -0.21
C GLN A 117 19.78 -8.87 0.85
N ARG A 118 20.01 -7.58 1.14
CA ARG A 118 20.97 -7.18 2.19
C ARG A 118 20.57 -7.66 3.58
N TYR A 119 19.28 -7.74 3.88
CA TYR A 119 18.79 -8.35 5.12
C TYR A 119 19.08 -9.86 5.17
N LEU A 120 18.89 -10.59 4.07
CA LEU A 120 19.23 -12.01 4.00
C LEU A 120 20.74 -12.27 4.04
N GLU A 121 21.56 -11.36 3.51
CA GLU A 121 23.02 -11.40 3.63
C GLU A 121 23.54 -11.03 5.03
N GLY A 122 22.67 -10.54 5.93
CA GLY A 122 23.05 -10.03 7.25
C GLY A 122 23.64 -8.61 7.25
N ASN A 123 23.73 -7.96 6.08
CA ASN A 123 24.17 -6.58 5.86
C ASN A 123 23.13 -5.51 6.28
N LEU A 124 22.01 -5.94 6.85
CA LEU A 124 20.96 -5.09 7.41
C LEU A 124 20.35 -5.79 8.63
N GLU A 125 20.15 -5.04 9.71
CA GLU A 125 19.59 -5.55 10.97
C GLU A 125 18.21 -4.96 11.27
N CYS A 126 17.38 -5.75 11.95
CA CYS A 126 16.11 -5.31 12.49
C CYS A 126 16.36 -4.59 13.81
N LYS A 127 16.11 -3.28 13.87
CA LYS A 127 16.08 -2.52 15.13
C LYS A 127 14.82 -2.90 15.90
N LYS A 128 14.92 -3.89 16.81
CA LYS A 128 13.82 -4.22 17.73
C LYS A 128 13.43 -3.00 18.57
N LEU A 129 12.13 -2.73 18.68
CA LEU A 129 11.61 -1.75 19.62
C LEU A 129 11.35 -2.44 20.98
N GLY A 130 12.36 -2.45 21.85
CA GLY A 130 12.24 -2.85 23.25
C GLY A 130 12.62 -4.30 23.57
N GLU A 131 13.86 -4.51 23.98
CA GLU A 131 14.26 -5.64 24.83
C GLU A 131 14.79 -5.11 26.17
N CYS A 132 13.87 -4.69 27.04
CA CYS A 132 14.12 -4.56 28.48
C CYS A 132 13.37 -5.70 29.18
N ILE A 133 13.96 -6.89 29.18
CA ILE A 133 13.51 -8.01 30.02
C ILE A 133 14.36 -7.98 31.29
N GLU A 134 13.90 -7.23 32.29
CA GLU A 134 14.37 -7.44 33.66
C GLU A 134 13.59 -8.61 34.27
N ASN A 135 14.32 -9.62 34.77
CA ASN A 135 13.74 -10.80 35.41
C ASN A 135 13.21 -10.44 36.81
N PRO A 136 11.91 -10.60 37.11
CA PRO A 136 11.39 -10.40 38.45
C PRO A 136 11.40 -11.73 39.22
N ASN A 137 12.34 -11.92 40.15
CA ASN A 137 12.29 -13.05 41.09
C ASN A 137 13.05 -12.79 42.40
N ALA A 138 12.39 -12.14 43.37
CA ALA A 138 12.52 -12.42 44.81
C ALA A 138 11.49 -11.61 45.64
N SER A 139 10.59 -12.30 46.36
CA SER A 139 9.89 -11.92 47.64
C SER A 139 9.43 -10.47 47.87
N LYS A 140 8.12 -10.19 48.03
CA LYS A 140 7.32 -10.29 49.30
C LYS A 140 7.85 -9.42 50.46
N ASP A 141 7.07 -8.68 51.25
CA ASP A 141 5.66 -8.21 51.30
C ASP A 141 5.69 -6.89 52.14
N THR A 142 4.75 -5.92 52.17
CA THR A 142 3.30 -6.00 52.54
C THR A 142 2.57 -4.70 52.14
N ARG A 143 1.22 -4.73 52.13
CA ARG A 143 0.24 -3.65 51.86
C ARG A 143 0.34 -2.36 52.71
N SER A 144 -0.03 -1.22 52.11
CA SER A 144 -1.16 -0.37 52.57
C SER A 144 -1.64 0.62 51.48
N HIS A 145 -2.93 1.00 51.50
CA HIS A 145 -3.58 1.94 50.56
C HIS A 145 -3.83 3.31 51.21
N THR A 146 -3.62 4.41 50.46
CA THR A 146 -4.48 5.63 50.31
C THR A 146 -3.80 6.59 49.31
N HIS A 147 -4.41 6.98 48.18
CA HIS A 147 -5.41 8.05 47.94
C HIS A 147 -4.86 9.47 47.68
N LEU A 148 -4.98 9.88 46.40
CA LEU A 148 -5.16 11.23 45.80
C LEU A 148 -4.17 12.42 45.99
N GLU A 149 -3.81 12.97 44.82
CA GLU A 149 -3.73 14.41 44.43
C GLU A 149 -2.53 15.35 44.73
N VAL A 150 -1.86 15.73 43.62
CA VAL A 150 -1.64 17.11 43.11
C VAL A 150 -0.52 18.01 43.69
N SER A 151 0.45 18.27 42.79
CA SER A 151 1.24 19.52 42.58
C SER A 151 2.40 19.99 43.50
N SER A 152 3.59 19.96 42.88
CA SER A 152 4.45 21.12 42.54
C SER A 152 5.78 21.43 43.30
N SER A 153 6.78 21.73 42.46
CA SER A 153 7.97 22.60 42.65
C SER A 153 9.22 22.11 43.42
N ALA A 154 10.34 22.09 42.66
CA ALA A 154 11.75 22.43 42.96
C ALA A 154 12.32 22.23 44.40
N ALA A 155 13.49 21.61 44.63
CA ALA A 155 14.76 21.84 43.95
C ALA A 155 15.90 20.87 44.38
N LYS A 156 16.93 20.76 43.52
CA LYS A 156 18.35 20.45 43.78
C LYS A 156 18.81 19.06 44.31
N GLU A 157 19.65 18.44 43.47
CA GLU A 157 21.00 17.86 43.76
C GLU A 157 21.08 16.58 44.66
N SER A 158 21.84 15.51 44.35
CA SER A 158 22.97 15.35 43.42
C SER A 158 23.24 13.89 42.94
N CYS A 159 23.78 13.81 41.71
CA CYS A 159 24.92 13.01 41.21
C CYS A 159 25.01 11.46 41.28
N SER A 160 25.02 10.82 40.09
CA SER A 160 26.16 10.03 39.52
C SER A 160 25.69 9.26 38.25
N ASN A 161 25.98 9.78 37.05
CA ASN A 161 27.15 9.47 36.20
C ASN A 161 27.09 8.14 35.43
N ASN A 162 26.56 8.20 34.19
CA ASN A 162 26.98 7.42 33.00
C ASN A 162 26.17 7.82 31.73
N ASN A 163 25.99 9.13 31.46
CA ASN A 163 25.12 9.57 30.35
C ASN A 163 25.55 10.88 29.64
N GLU A 164 26.80 11.32 29.79
CA GLU A 164 27.23 12.66 29.35
C GLU A 164 27.31 12.86 27.82
N GLN A 165 27.43 11.79 27.04
CA GLN A 165 27.64 11.90 25.59
C GLN A 165 26.34 12.10 24.79
N LYS A 166 25.18 11.74 25.34
CA LYS A 166 23.87 11.89 24.66
C LYS A 166 23.26 13.29 24.86
N GLY A 167 23.37 13.82 26.07
CA GLY A 167 22.81 15.14 26.43
C GLY A 167 23.53 16.35 25.82
N GLY A 168 24.73 16.17 25.25
CA GLY A 168 25.43 17.23 24.50
C GLY A 168 24.83 17.48 23.12
N GLU A 169 24.48 16.41 22.39
CA GLU A 169 24.00 16.52 21.01
C GLU A 169 22.57 17.07 20.92
N GLU A 170 21.70 16.71 21.88
CA GLU A 170 20.33 17.23 21.97
C GLU A 170 20.31 18.74 22.26
N LYS A 171 21.24 19.24 23.10
CA LYS A 171 21.40 20.68 23.36
C LYS A 171 21.80 21.45 22.10
N ILE A 172 22.70 20.90 21.29
CA ILE A 172 23.11 21.51 20.00
C ILE A 172 21.92 21.56 19.04
N MET A 173 21.14 20.49 18.92
CA MET A 173 19.95 20.49 18.06
C MET A 173 18.88 21.49 18.52
N HIS A 174 18.67 21.64 19.83
CA HIS A 174 17.75 22.65 20.37
C HIS A 174 18.26 24.07 20.08
N TYR A 175 19.52 24.37 20.41
CA TYR A 175 20.13 25.67 20.15
C TYR A 175 20.07 26.06 18.67
N LEU A 176 20.44 25.14 17.75
CA LEU A 176 20.34 25.40 16.32
C LEU A 176 18.89 25.61 15.86
N SER A 177 17.91 24.92 16.46
CA SER A 177 16.50 25.16 16.18
C SER A 177 16.06 26.55 16.63
N ASP A 178 16.46 26.99 17.82
CA ASP A 178 16.20 28.35 18.32
C ASP A 178 16.86 29.43 17.44
N GLN A 179 18.09 29.20 16.92
CA GLN A 179 18.73 30.12 15.98
C GLN A 179 17.96 30.22 14.66
N VAL A 180 17.45 29.10 14.13
CA VAL A 180 16.61 29.13 12.92
C VAL A 180 15.28 29.85 13.20
N ASP A 181 14.63 29.63 14.34
CA ASP A 181 13.42 30.37 14.73
C ASP A 181 13.68 31.89 14.86
N ASN A 182 14.83 32.29 15.42
CA ASN A 182 15.25 33.69 15.48
C ASN A 182 15.46 34.29 14.06
N ALA A 183 16.05 33.54 13.14
CA ALA A 183 16.23 33.98 11.75
C ALA A 183 14.90 34.11 10.99
N VAL A 184 13.92 33.23 11.24
CA VAL A 184 12.56 33.33 10.68
C VAL A 184 11.86 34.58 11.19
N ARG A 185 11.97 34.89 12.49
CA ARG A 185 11.43 36.13 13.05
C ARG A 185 12.10 37.37 12.45
N GLY A 186 13.43 37.39 12.36
CA GLY A 186 14.18 38.50 11.76
C GLY A 186 13.83 38.77 10.28
N CYS A 187 13.59 37.71 9.49
CA CYS A 187 13.08 37.86 8.13
C CYS A 187 11.63 38.37 8.08
N SER A 188 10.83 38.16 9.12
CA SER A 188 9.47 38.72 9.22
C SER A 188 9.51 40.20 9.63
N GLU A 189 10.41 40.58 10.54
CA GLU A 189 10.66 41.96 10.97
C GLU A 189 11.24 42.84 9.85
N ASN A 190 11.99 42.27 8.91
CA ASN A 190 12.54 42.95 7.73
C ASN A 190 11.58 43.00 6.51
N GLU A 191 10.28 42.73 6.69
CA GLU A 191 9.27 42.62 5.61
C GLU A 191 9.57 41.56 4.52
N GLU A 192 10.57 40.68 4.72
CA GLU A 192 10.93 39.65 3.75
C GLU A 192 9.98 38.44 3.74
N PHE A 193 9.27 38.22 4.85
CA PHE A 193 8.15 37.30 5.00
C PHE A 193 6.93 38.06 5.53
N PRO A 194 5.69 37.66 5.17
CA PRO A 194 4.49 38.27 5.73
C PRO A 194 4.38 37.99 7.24
N ASP A 195 3.87 38.96 7.99
CA ASP A 195 3.68 38.88 9.45
C ASP A 195 2.58 37.86 9.82
N ILE A 196 2.99 36.60 9.94
CA ILE A 196 2.14 35.43 10.13
C ILE A 196 2.87 34.44 11.05
N GLN A 197 2.13 33.74 11.90
CA GLN A 197 2.71 32.72 12.76
C GLN A 197 3.27 31.54 11.95
N PHE A 198 4.60 31.43 11.88
CA PHE A 198 5.30 30.32 11.25
C PHE A 198 5.46 29.10 12.19
N PRO A 199 5.59 27.87 11.65
CA PRO A 199 5.96 26.69 12.43
C PRO A 199 7.34 26.85 13.06
N LYS A 200 7.57 26.19 14.21
CA LYS A 200 8.90 26.11 14.81
C LYS A 200 9.86 25.23 14.00
N ALA A 201 11.10 25.65 13.89
CA ALA A 201 12.18 24.90 13.30
C ALA A 201 12.51 23.63 14.11
N ILE A 202 12.93 22.59 13.40
CA ILE A 202 13.43 21.35 14.00
C ILE A 202 14.69 20.95 13.24
N VAL A 203 15.84 21.13 13.88
CA VAL A 203 17.16 20.70 13.36
C VAL A 203 17.40 19.24 13.74
N LYS A 204 17.83 18.42 12.78
CA LYS A 204 18.11 16.98 12.98
C LYS A 204 19.53 16.62 12.59
N LYS A 205 20.16 15.70 13.33
CA LYS A 205 21.49 15.13 13.03
C LYS A 205 21.43 14.25 11.77
N VAL A 206 22.44 14.38 10.91
CA VAL A 206 22.57 13.58 9.67
C VAL A 206 23.38 12.31 9.93
N LEU A 207 22.83 11.14 9.59
CA LEU A 207 23.52 9.85 9.77
C LEU A 207 24.58 9.63 8.69
N GLN A 208 25.78 9.17 9.10
CA GLN A 208 26.95 8.98 8.22
C GLN A 208 26.69 8.08 6.99
N ALA A 209 25.73 7.16 7.06
CA ALA A 209 25.37 6.24 5.97
C ALA A 209 24.73 6.92 4.72
N LYS A 210 24.45 8.24 4.77
CA LYS A 210 23.95 9.03 3.63
C LYS A 210 25.05 9.74 2.82
N ARG A 211 26.34 9.63 3.18
CA ARG A 211 27.45 10.23 2.43
C ARG A 211 27.65 9.51 1.08
N LYS A 212 27.13 10.08 0.00
CA LYS A 212 27.48 9.69 -1.38
C LYS A 212 27.96 10.88 -2.20
N LEU A 213 29.20 10.79 -2.68
CA LEU A 213 29.75 11.48 -3.84
C LEU A 213 29.41 12.97 -3.94
N LEU A 214 30.02 13.76 -3.06
CA LEU A 214 30.36 15.15 -3.35
C LEU A 214 31.89 15.26 -3.45
N VAL A 215 32.32 16.23 -4.26
CA VAL A 215 33.70 16.35 -4.77
C VAL A 215 34.70 16.67 -3.67
N GLU A 216 35.95 16.33 -3.95
CA GLU A 216 37.19 16.60 -3.20
C GLU A 216 37.15 17.94 -2.42
N GLY A 217 37.28 17.88 -1.09
CA GLY A 217 37.28 19.06 -0.19
C GLY A 217 36.04 19.25 0.70
N SER A 218 35.17 18.24 0.86
CA SER A 218 33.90 18.41 1.58
C SER A 218 34.02 18.58 3.10
N GLU A 219 33.52 19.71 3.60
CA GLU A 219 33.20 19.94 5.02
C GLU A 219 32.22 18.86 5.53
N ASP A 220 32.35 18.43 6.79
CA ASP A 220 31.50 17.38 7.34
C ASP A 220 30.09 17.91 7.66
N LEU A 221 29.08 17.46 6.90
CA LEU A 221 27.66 17.76 7.17
C LEU A 221 27.20 17.06 8.47
N LEU A 222 26.79 17.85 9.45
CA LEU A 222 26.40 17.37 10.78
C LEU A 222 24.88 17.43 11.03
N TYR A 223 24.22 18.52 10.63
CA TYR A 223 22.79 18.74 10.89
C TYR A 223 22.06 19.34 9.69
N SER A 224 20.73 19.17 9.63
CA SER A 224 19.87 19.77 8.60
C SER A 224 18.49 20.14 9.16
N SER A 225 17.88 21.18 8.59
CA SER A 225 16.48 21.62 8.83
C SER A 225 15.73 21.77 7.50
N ASN A 226 14.45 21.42 7.49
CA ASN A 226 13.55 21.51 6.33
C ASN A 226 12.52 22.65 6.46
N ILE A 227 12.74 23.59 7.38
CA ILE A 227 11.75 24.61 7.76
C ILE A 227 11.25 25.46 6.57
N ALA A 228 12.11 25.72 5.58
CA ALA A 228 11.78 26.55 4.41
C ALA A 228 10.61 25.98 3.58
N PHE A 229 10.46 24.64 3.52
CA PHE A 229 9.29 24.01 2.91
C PHE A 229 7.99 24.28 3.68
N GLN A 230 8.08 24.36 5.01
CA GLN A 230 6.93 24.60 5.87
C GLN A 230 6.50 26.07 5.79
N ILE A 231 7.47 27.00 5.82
CA ILE A 231 7.24 28.44 5.59
C ILE A 231 6.63 28.68 4.20
N ALA A 232 7.19 28.08 3.14
CA ALA A 232 6.62 28.16 1.79
C ALA A 232 5.17 27.65 1.72
N ALA A 233 4.81 26.64 2.52
CA ALA A 233 3.45 26.14 2.60
C ALA A 233 2.52 27.07 3.39
N THR A 234 3.02 27.71 4.46
CA THR A 234 2.27 28.71 5.23
C THR A 234 1.97 29.96 4.39
N ILE A 235 2.99 30.56 3.75
CA ILE A 235 2.82 31.77 2.91
C ILE A 235 1.82 31.52 1.77
N ARG A 236 1.86 30.35 1.13
CA ARG A 236 0.91 29.99 0.06
C ARG A 236 -0.52 29.75 0.53
N ARG A 237 -0.75 29.51 1.83
CA ARG A 237 -2.10 29.34 2.42
C ARG A 237 -2.71 30.65 2.89
N SER A 238 -1.90 31.69 3.09
CA SER A 238 -2.33 33.01 3.55
C SER A 238 -2.57 34.02 2.43
N LEU A 239 -2.16 33.72 1.18
CA LEU A 239 -2.53 34.50 0.02
C LEU A 239 -4.05 34.37 -0.24
N PRO A 240 -4.79 35.48 -0.49
CA PRO A 240 -6.21 35.41 -0.78
C PRO A 240 -6.47 34.61 -2.07
N GLY A 241 -7.24 33.53 -1.97
CA GLY A 241 -7.74 32.84 -3.16
C GLY A 241 -8.91 33.60 -3.75
N GLU A 242 -8.76 34.16 -4.95
CA GLU A 242 -9.89 34.75 -5.69
C GLU A 242 -11.03 33.74 -5.86
N LYS A 243 -12.26 34.20 -5.62
CA LYS A 243 -13.49 33.49 -5.95
C LYS A 243 -14.44 34.42 -6.69
N ASP A 244 -14.64 34.13 -7.97
CA ASP A 244 -15.73 34.54 -8.89
C ASP A 244 -15.98 36.06 -9.06
N VAL A 245 -16.08 36.60 -10.27
CA VAL A 245 -17.28 36.52 -11.15
C VAL A 245 -16.91 36.84 -12.62
N HIS A 246 -17.72 36.35 -13.57
CA HIS A 246 -17.64 36.61 -15.01
C HIS A 246 -17.50 38.09 -15.43
N GLN A 247 -16.63 38.39 -16.41
CA GLN A 247 -16.99 38.65 -17.84
C GLN A 247 -15.75 39.21 -18.59
N GLY A 248 -15.45 38.71 -19.79
CA GLY A 248 -14.08 38.80 -20.34
C GLY A 248 -13.77 40.00 -21.26
N ARG A 249 -12.48 40.35 -21.33
CA ARG A 249 -11.78 40.71 -22.57
C ARG A 249 -10.26 40.53 -22.44
N LEU A 250 -9.60 40.38 -23.59
CA LEU A 250 -8.18 40.09 -23.77
C LEU A 250 -7.28 41.25 -23.26
N SER A 251 -6.27 40.95 -22.44
CA SER A 251 -5.04 41.75 -22.33
C SER A 251 -3.86 40.87 -21.92
N THR A 252 -2.71 41.09 -22.56
CA THR A 252 -1.46 40.34 -22.38
C THR A 252 -0.64 40.85 -21.18
N HIS A 253 0.23 40.00 -20.63
CA HIS A 253 1.20 40.25 -19.54
C HIS A 253 0.65 40.49 -18.12
N VAL A 254 0.59 39.43 -17.31
CA VAL A 254 0.83 39.46 -15.85
C VAL A 254 1.71 38.25 -15.46
N THR A 255 2.57 38.43 -14.47
CA THR A 255 3.58 37.47 -13.99
C THR A 255 3.00 36.32 -13.15
N ASP A 256 3.75 35.22 -13.06
CA ASP A 256 3.38 33.98 -12.35
C ASP A 256 3.24 34.19 -10.82
N GLU A 257 2.03 34.47 -10.32
CA GLU A 257 1.74 34.59 -8.89
C GLU A 257 1.81 33.23 -8.17
N LYS A 258 3.05 32.80 -7.89
CA LYS A 258 3.35 31.74 -6.94
C LYS A 258 4.25 32.30 -5.84
N GLY A 259 3.79 32.19 -4.59
CA GLY A 259 4.57 32.61 -3.42
C GLY A 259 5.98 31.96 -3.36
N PRO A 260 6.91 32.55 -2.58
CA PRO A 260 8.34 32.26 -2.65
C PRO A 260 8.67 30.78 -2.55
N SER A 261 9.60 30.32 -3.40
CA SER A 261 10.01 28.91 -3.44
C SER A 261 10.75 28.51 -2.14
N PRO A 262 10.68 27.24 -1.71
CA PRO A 262 11.45 26.75 -0.56
C PRO A 262 12.96 27.00 -0.69
N LYS A 263 13.49 27.00 -1.92
CA LYS A 263 14.89 27.31 -2.20
C LYS A 263 15.23 28.77 -1.81
N LEU A 264 14.47 29.74 -2.30
CA LEU A 264 14.66 31.16 -2.00
C LEU A 264 14.51 31.47 -0.51
N ILE A 265 13.58 30.79 0.17
CA ILE A 265 13.39 30.92 1.63
C ILE A 265 14.60 30.37 2.39
N ALA A 266 15.16 29.23 1.96
CA ALA A 266 16.36 28.68 2.58
C ALA A 266 17.58 29.60 2.36
N GLU A 267 17.73 30.19 1.17
CA GLU A 267 18.81 31.15 0.85
C GLU A 267 18.71 32.44 1.68
N LYS A 268 17.50 32.98 1.89
CA LYS A 268 17.26 34.12 2.81
C LYS A 268 17.64 33.79 4.25
N LEU A 269 17.21 32.62 4.74
CA LEU A 269 17.52 32.16 6.11
C LEU A 269 19.02 31.88 6.30
N GLU A 270 19.71 31.35 5.27
CA GLU A 270 21.17 31.21 5.28
C GLU A 270 21.86 32.57 5.44
N SER A 271 21.47 33.58 4.66
CA SER A 271 22.03 34.93 4.76
C SER A 271 21.88 35.51 6.17
N TYR A 272 20.69 35.38 6.76
CA TYR A 272 20.42 35.89 8.12
C TYR A 272 21.19 35.10 9.19
N LEU A 273 21.25 33.78 9.09
CA LEU A 273 22.01 32.94 10.02
C LEU A 273 23.51 33.22 9.95
N ASN A 274 24.07 33.43 8.75
CA ASN A 274 25.48 33.78 8.58
C ASN A 274 25.80 35.21 9.07
N GLN A 275 24.82 36.11 9.17
CA GLN A 275 24.97 37.42 9.83
C GLN A 275 24.90 37.34 11.36
N LEU A 276 24.14 36.38 11.92
CA LEU A 276 24.09 36.13 13.37
C LEU A 276 25.28 35.31 13.91
N ALA A 277 25.97 34.56 13.05
CA ALA A 277 26.87 33.48 13.43
C ALA A 277 28.29 33.91 13.83
N GLU A 278 28.45 34.69 14.89
CA GLU A 278 29.76 34.91 15.53
C GLU A 278 30.14 33.86 16.62
N THR A 279 29.28 32.87 16.93
CA THR A 279 29.45 32.05 18.16
C THR A 279 29.30 30.51 18.05
N SER A 280 29.21 29.90 16.86
CA SER A 280 28.90 28.44 16.75
C SER A 280 29.99 27.54 16.14
N GLY A 281 30.97 28.04 15.39
CA GLY A 281 31.99 27.19 14.73
C GLY A 281 31.43 26.19 13.69
N LEU A 282 30.22 26.45 13.20
CA LEU A 282 29.54 25.69 12.15
C LEU A 282 29.27 26.62 10.96
N LEU A 283 29.46 26.11 9.75
CA LEU A 283 29.09 26.83 8.53
C LEU A 283 27.66 26.46 8.13
N VAL A 284 26.84 27.45 7.79
CA VAL A 284 25.46 27.25 7.30
C VAL A 284 25.43 27.40 5.79
N ARG A 285 24.77 26.48 5.07
CA ARG A 285 24.45 26.63 3.64
C ARG A 285 23.04 26.16 3.30
N ALA A 286 22.38 26.83 2.37
CA ALA A 286 21.13 26.39 1.77
C ALA A 286 21.39 25.40 0.63
N SER A 287 20.60 24.33 0.56
CA SER A 287 20.59 23.43 -0.60
C SER A 287 19.18 22.89 -0.85
N ASN A 288 18.61 23.17 -2.02
CA ASN A 288 17.31 22.63 -2.45
C ASN A 288 16.18 22.77 -1.41
N GLY A 289 16.12 23.90 -0.69
CA GLY A 289 15.12 24.16 0.36
C GLY A 289 15.43 23.57 1.75
N HIS A 290 16.61 22.98 1.94
CA HIS A 290 17.15 22.63 3.25
C HIS A 290 18.18 23.65 3.73
N LEU A 291 18.22 23.89 5.04
CA LEU A 291 19.34 24.54 5.72
C LEU A 291 20.26 23.46 6.30
N ASN A 292 21.53 23.49 5.93
CA ASN A 292 22.53 22.49 6.32
C ASN A 292 23.64 23.12 7.15
N PHE A 293 24.11 22.38 8.17
CA PHE A 293 25.14 22.83 9.11
C PHE A 293 26.36 21.91 9.03
N TYR A 294 27.52 22.49 8.69
CA TYR A 294 28.78 21.80 8.45
C TYR A 294 29.83 22.16 9.50
N SER A 295 30.77 21.26 9.79
CA SER A 295 31.92 21.58 10.65
C SER A 295 32.85 22.62 10.02
N ALA A 296 33.18 23.71 10.72
CA ALA A 296 34.17 24.66 10.21
C ALA A 296 35.60 24.07 10.25
N THR A 297 36.20 23.85 9.08
CA THR A 297 37.63 23.53 8.97
C THR A 297 38.46 24.78 9.25
N LYS A 298 39.33 24.72 10.28
CA LYS A 298 40.34 25.77 10.52
C LYS A 298 41.31 25.84 9.35
N GLN A 299 41.20 26.87 8.51
CA GLN A 299 42.29 27.24 7.60
C GLN A 299 43.46 27.81 8.41
N ALA A 300 44.61 27.15 8.33
CA ALA A 300 45.90 27.76 8.67
C ALA A 300 46.54 28.27 7.37
N SER A 301 47.09 29.48 7.42
CA SER A 301 47.65 30.18 6.27
C SER A 301 49.19 30.15 6.27
N SER A 302 49.80 29.98 5.09
CA SER A 302 50.97 30.78 4.68
C SER A 302 51.27 30.68 3.18
N TYR A 303 51.51 31.85 2.56
CA TYR A 303 52.29 32.06 1.33
C TYR A 303 53.79 31.70 1.60
N GLU A 304 54.76 31.55 0.67
CA GLU A 304 54.84 31.76 -0.80
C GLU A 304 56.05 30.95 -1.41
N SER A 305 56.09 30.76 -2.74
CA SER A 305 57.26 30.67 -3.66
C SER A 305 58.57 29.90 -3.25
N ALA A 306 59.20 29.02 -4.04
CA ALA A 306 59.52 29.15 -5.48
C ALA A 306 60.24 27.88 -6.09
N GLN A 307 60.36 27.87 -7.43
CA GLN A 307 61.36 27.17 -8.28
C GLN A 307 61.29 25.63 -8.54
N THR A 308 60.58 25.30 -9.62
CA THR A 308 61.06 24.61 -10.85
C THR A 308 62.31 23.71 -10.82
N VAL A 309 62.21 22.47 -11.33
CA VAL A 309 63.01 21.90 -12.45
C VAL A 309 62.45 20.51 -12.87
N ASN A 310 62.55 20.19 -14.18
CA ASN A 310 62.08 18.95 -14.81
C ASN A 310 63.01 17.73 -14.57
N ILE A 311 62.50 16.49 -14.74
CA ILE A 311 62.95 15.50 -15.77
C ILE A 311 62.48 14.03 -15.49
N SER A 312 61.74 13.49 -16.45
CA SER A 312 61.60 12.09 -16.96
C SER A 312 61.59 10.82 -16.08
N LYS A 313 60.62 9.95 -16.42
CA LYS A 313 60.71 8.49 -16.75
C LYS A 313 61.35 7.50 -15.76
N GLY A 314 60.63 6.39 -15.54
CA GLY A 314 61.19 5.05 -15.84
C GLY A 314 61.15 4.00 -14.73
N SER A 315 60.26 3.02 -14.91
CA SER A 315 60.19 1.72 -14.20
C SER A 315 61.55 1.03 -13.95
N ALA A 316 61.77 0.46 -12.75
CA ALA A 316 61.71 -1.00 -12.54
C ALA A 316 62.30 -1.50 -11.18
N ALA A 317 61.66 -2.54 -10.64
CA ALA A 317 62.22 -3.63 -9.82
C ALA A 317 63.04 -3.36 -8.53
N GLY A 318 62.39 -3.64 -7.38
CA GLY A 318 62.80 -4.75 -6.51
C GLY A 318 63.85 -4.52 -5.41
N SER A 319 63.43 -4.59 -4.15
CA SER A 319 64.18 -5.30 -3.10
C SER A 319 63.28 -5.67 -1.92
N GLU A 320 63.67 -6.73 -1.24
CA GLU A 320 63.04 -7.41 -0.09
C GLU A 320 62.87 -6.51 1.15
N SER A 321 61.86 -6.79 1.97
CA SER A 321 62.00 -6.60 3.43
C SER A 321 61.27 -7.69 4.20
N LYS A 322 61.97 -8.28 5.19
CA LYS A 322 61.42 -9.27 6.13
C LYS A 322 60.59 -8.56 7.19
N GLY A 323 59.42 -9.13 7.48
CA GLY A 323 58.36 -8.50 8.25
C GLY A 323 58.64 -8.13 9.70
N CYS A 324 57.68 -7.40 10.25
CA CYS A 324 57.30 -7.48 11.65
C CYS A 324 55.76 -7.53 11.71
N SER A 325 55.22 -8.35 12.61
CA SER A 325 53.80 -8.59 12.76
C SER A 325 53.09 -7.45 13.51
N VAL A 326 52.06 -6.87 12.92
CA VAL A 326 50.97 -6.23 13.68
C VAL A 326 49.66 -6.87 13.25
N THR A 327 49.13 -7.73 14.12
CA THR A 327 47.83 -8.37 13.95
C THR A 327 46.70 -7.36 14.15
N HIS A 328 46.26 -6.71 13.08
CA HIS A 328 44.90 -6.16 13.05
C HIS A 328 43.92 -7.29 12.78
N SER A 329 43.58 -8.02 13.84
CA SER A 329 42.43 -8.91 13.84
C SER A 329 41.14 -8.07 13.79
N SER A 330 40.73 -7.66 12.59
CA SER A 330 39.31 -7.39 12.37
C SER A 330 38.58 -8.73 12.50
N GLN A 331 38.09 -9.00 13.71
CA GLN A 331 37.09 -10.04 13.91
C GLN A 331 35.79 -9.57 13.25
N ASN A 332 35.74 -9.70 11.92
CA ASN A 332 34.48 -9.81 11.21
C ASN A 332 33.84 -11.11 11.70
N ALA A 333 33.02 -11.00 12.75
CA ALA A 333 32.16 -12.08 13.18
C ALA A 333 31.42 -12.62 11.95
N PRO A 334 31.30 -13.95 11.78
CA PRO A 334 30.70 -14.52 10.58
C PRO A 334 29.28 -14.00 10.45
N VAL A 335 29.05 -13.13 9.46
CA VAL A 335 27.75 -12.49 9.23
C VAL A 335 26.76 -13.61 8.94
N LYS A 336 25.85 -13.86 9.89
CA LYS A 336 24.91 -14.97 9.82
C LYS A 336 23.92 -14.72 8.68
N ARG A 337 24.20 -15.31 7.52
CA ARG A 337 23.29 -15.31 6.36
C ARG A 337 21.98 -15.97 6.76
N ARG A 338 20.88 -15.26 6.52
CA ARG A 338 19.51 -15.69 6.79
C ARG A 338 18.93 -16.42 5.59
N ARG A 339 18.10 -17.43 5.82
CA ARG A 339 17.41 -18.20 4.78
C ARG A 339 15.98 -17.72 4.65
N LEU A 340 15.62 -17.21 3.47
CA LEU A 340 14.22 -16.99 3.08
C LEU A 340 13.69 -18.25 2.40
N GLU A 341 12.51 -18.66 2.82
CA GLU A 341 11.70 -19.70 2.18
C GLU A 341 10.33 -19.11 1.83
N ILE A 342 9.79 -19.51 0.68
CA ILE A 342 8.44 -19.11 0.26
C ILE A 342 7.65 -20.38 0.01
N HIS A 343 6.62 -20.63 0.81
CA HIS A 343 5.80 -21.83 0.74
C HIS A 343 4.40 -21.49 0.26
N LEU A 344 3.97 -22.15 -0.82
CA LEU A 344 2.61 -22.05 -1.31
C LEU A 344 1.78 -23.21 -0.71
N ARG A 345 0.79 -22.87 0.12
CA ARG A 345 -0.12 -23.82 0.78
C ARG A 345 -1.53 -23.63 0.28
N ARG A 346 -2.31 -24.71 0.17
CA ARG A 346 -3.77 -24.61 -0.03
C ARG A 346 -4.36 -23.79 1.12
N SER A 347 -5.29 -22.89 0.82
CA SER A 347 -5.94 -22.09 1.86
C SER A 347 -6.65 -23.03 2.84
N SER A 348 -6.23 -22.95 4.10
CA SER A 348 -6.68 -23.76 5.23
C SER A 348 -6.32 -23.00 6.51
N PHE A 349 -6.99 -23.29 7.62
CA PHE A 349 -6.69 -22.58 8.86
C PHE A 349 -5.36 -23.04 9.46
N ASP A 350 -4.46 -22.08 9.67
CA ASP A 350 -3.21 -22.24 10.40
C ASP A 350 -3.16 -21.26 11.59
N SER A 351 -2.72 -21.74 12.75
CA SER A 351 -2.69 -20.96 13.98
C SER A 351 -1.54 -19.94 14.06
N GLU A 352 -0.40 -20.21 13.40
CA GLU A 352 0.72 -19.26 13.31
C GLU A 352 0.35 -18.11 12.36
N GLU A 353 -0.29 -18.43 11.23
CA GLU A 353 -0.83 -17.43 10.31
C GLU A 353 -1.88 -16.54 10.99
N TYR A 354 -2.83 -17.13 11.73
CA TYR A 354 -3.82 -16.35 12.46
C TYR A 354 -3.20 -15.46 13.56
N ALA A 355 -2.18 -15.96 14.27
CA ALA A 355 -1.46 -15.16 15.26
C ALA A 355 -0.72 -13.96 14.61
N LEU A 356 -0.14 -14.17 13.43
CA LEU A 356 0.48 -13.11 12.64
C LEU A 356 -0.55 -12.10 12.12
N TYR A 357 -1.66 -12.57 11.55
CA TYR A 357 -2.80 -11.74 11.11
C TYR A 357 -3.32 -10.87 12.25
N ARG A 358 -3.49 -11.45 13.45
CA ARG A 358 -3.96 -10.71 14.62
C ARG A 358 -2.99 -9.63 15.08
N ARG A 359 -1.68 -9.91 15.08
CA ARG A 359 -0.65 -8.90 15.36
C ARG A 359 -0.68 -7.79 14.33
N TYR A 360 -0.79 -8.13 13.04
CA TYR A 360 -0.89 -7.18 11.94
C TYR A 360 -2.10 -6.26 12.12
N GLN A 361 -3.32 -6.78 12.26
CA GLN A 361 -4.52 -5.94 12.39
C GLN A 361 -4.44 -4.97 13.58
N ILE A 362 -4.02 -5.43 14.75
CA ILE A 362 -3.92 -4.57 15.95
C ILE A 362 -2.84 -3.50 15.77
N ALA A 363 -1.65 -3.85 15.28
CA ALA A 363 -0.52 -2.91 15.19
C ALA A 363 -0.58 -1.98 13.97
N VAL A 364 -1.26 -2.40 12.90
CA VAL A 364 -1.30 -1.69 11.62
C VAL A 364 -2.65 -1.02 11.40
N HIS A 365 -3.76 -1.76 11.53
CA HIS A 365 -5.09 -1.23 11.28
C HIS A 365 -5.68 -0.50 12.51
N ASN A 366 -5.13 -0.76 13.72
CA ASN A 366 -5.67 -0.32 15.02
C ASN A 366 -7.02 -0.97 15.36
N ASP A 367 -7.29 -2.15 14.79
CA ASP A 367 -8.46 -2.96 15.13
C ASP A 367 -8.43 -3.33 16.61
N THR A 368 -9.60 -3.31 17.27
CA THR A 368 -9.65 -3.73 18.68
C THR A 368 -9.44 -5.25 18.78
N PRO A 369 -8.69 -5.75 19.79
CA PRO A 369 -8.30 -7.16 19.86
C PRO A 369 -9.45 -8.17 19.99
N GLU A 370 -10.67 -7.69 20.25
CA GLU A 370 -11.92 -8.44 20.41
C GLU A 370 -12.61 -8.71 19.06
N HIS A 371 -12.50 -7.80 18.08
CA HIS A 371 -13.08 -7.96 16.75
C HIS A 371 -12.23 -8.84 15.82
N VAL A 372 -10.92 -8.91 16.11
CA VAL A 372 -9.97 -9.77 15.40
C VAL A 372 -10.05 -11.21 15.92
N THR A 373 -11.11 -11.90 15.53
CA THR A 373 -11.43 -13.28 15.95
C THR A 373 -10.99 -14.33 14.92
N GLU A 374 -10.86 -15.58 15.37
CA GLU A 374 -10.60 -16.72 14.49
C GLU A 374 -11.73 -16.93 13.47
N LYS A 375 -12.99 -16.67 13.87
CA LYS A 375 -14.16 -16.80 12.98
C LYS A 375 -14.16 -15.73 11.89
N SER A 376 -13.83 -14.47 12.22
CA SER A 376 -13.73 -13.40 11.22
C SER A 376 -12.51 -13.61 10.31
N TYR A 377 -11.37 -14.08 10.83
CA TYR A 377 -10.22 -14.50 10.01
C TYR A 377 -10.57 -15.64 9.04
N LYS A 378 -11.24 -16.70 9.51
CA LYS A 378 -11.70 -17.81 8.65
C LYS A 378 -12.64 -17.31 7.57
N ARG A 379 -13.73 -16.64 7.95
CA ARG A 379 -14.73 -16.05 7.02
C ARG A 379 -14.09 -15.14 5.98
N PHE A 380 -13.05 -14.38 6.35
CA PHE A 380 -12.41 -13.43 5.43
C PHE A 380 -11.38 -14.10 4.51
N LEU A 381 -10.42 -14.84 5.07
CA LEU A 381 -9.18 -15.22 4.39
C LEU A 381 -9.06 -16.72 4.08
N VAL A 382 -9.60 -17.60 4.93
CA VAL A 382 -9.50 -19.06 4.77
C VAL A 382 -10.65 -19.62 3.91
N ASP A 383 -11.88 -19.18 4.20
CA ASP A 383 -13.07 -19.72 3.54
C ASP A 383 -13.07 -19.31 2.06
N THR A 384 -13.44 -20.26 1.20
CA THR A 384 -13.40 -20.05 -0.25
C THR A 384 -14.51 -20.82 -0.96
N PRO A 385 -15.19 -20.19 -1.93
CA PRO A 385 -16.13 -20.88 -2.81
C PRO A 385 -15.41 -21.58 -3.96
N LEU A 386 -14.10 -21.34 -4.17
CA LEU A 386 -13.37 -21.79 -5.35
C LEU A 386 -13.14 -23.30 -5.35
N ASN A 387 -13.79 -23.98 -6.30
CA ASN A 387 -13.60 -25.39 -6.59
C ASN A 387 -12.13 -25.67 -6.93
N TYR A 388 -11.44 -26.51 -6.13
CA TYR A 388 -10.04 -26.85 -6.36
C TYR A 388 -9.87 -27.71 -7.62
N VAL A 389 -8.97 -27.30 -8.52
CA VAL A 389 -8.56 -28.13 -9.66
C VAL A 389 -7.11 -28.59 -9.45
N PRO A 390 -6.86 -29.89 -9.21
CA PRO A 390 -5.51 -30.41 -9.00
C PRO A 390 -4.67 -30.39 -10.29
N PRO A 391 -3.32 -30.39 -10.17
CA PRO A 391 -2.43 -30.49 -11.33
C PRO A 391 -2.67 -31.79 -12.10
N LYS A 392 -2.71 -31.70 -13.43
CA LYS A 392 -2.92 -32.83 -14.34
C LYS A 392 -1.64 -33.38 -14.98
N GLY A 393 -0.55 -32.61 -14.97
CA GLY A 393 0.71 -32.96 -15.63
C GLY A 393 0.74 -32.77 -17.15
N ASP A 394 -0.34 -32.27 -17.74
CA ASP A 394 -0.52 -32.02 -19.19
C ASP A 394 -0.18 -30.57 -19.63
N GLY A 395 0.25 -29.72 -18.69
CA GLY A 395 0.52 -28.30 -18.94
C GLY A 395 -0.71 -27.39 -18.97
N THR A 396 -1.91 -27.90 -18.66
CA THR A 396 -3.15 -27.10 -18.58
C THR A 396 -3.44 -26.54 -17.18
N VAL A 397 -2.76 -27.06 -16.16
CA VAL A 397 -2.90 -26.68 -14.75
C VAL A 397 -1.50 -26.55 -14.14
N PRO A 398 -1.16 -25.46 -13.44
CA PRO A 398 0.16 -25.27 -12.82
C PRO A 398 0.41 -26.33 -11.73
N PRO A 399 1.67 -26.58 -11.34
CA PRO A 399 2.03 -27.64 -10.37
C PRO A 399 1.31 -27.58 -9.02
N CYS A 400 0.81 -26.41 -8.61
CA CYS A 400 0.04 -26.22 -7.38
C CYS A 400 -1.46 -26.49 -7.51
N GLY A 401 -2.00 -26.62 -8.73
CA GLY A 401 -3.44 -26.56 -8.99
C GLY A 401 -4.01 -25.14 -9.06
N PHE A 402 -5.30 -25.01 -9.38
CA PHE A 402 -6.06 -23.75 -9.37
C PHE A 402 -6.99 -23.67 -8.14
N GLY A 403 -7.24 -22.45 -7.66
CA GLY A 403 -8.08 -22.14 -6.49
C GLY A 403 -7.38 -21.22 -5.49
N SER A 404 -7.78 -21.23 -4.21
CA SER A 404 -7.22 -20.36 -3.17
C SER A 404 -6.00 -20.94 -2.43
N PHE A 405 -5.01 -20.09 -2.19
CA PHE A 405 -3.74 -20.45 -1.54
C PHE A 405 -3.26 -19.35 -0.58
N HIS A 406 -2.46 -19.76 0.41
CA HIS A 406 -1.67 -18.88 1.25
C HIS A 406 -0.19 -19.03 0.86
N GLN A 407 0.46 -17.91 0.52
CA GLN A 407 1.87 -17.82 0.20
C GLN A 407 2.62 -17.32 1.45
N GLN A 408 3.20 -18.25 2.19
CA GLN A 408 3.94 -18.01 3.42
C GLN A 408 5.37 -17.56 3.11
N TYR A 409 5.82 -16.48 3.74
CA TYR A 409 7.20 -15.98 3.67
C TYR A 409 7.87 -16.24 5.02
N VAL A 410 8.88 -17.10 5.04
CA VAL A 410 9.54 -17.59 6.26
C VAL A 410 11.01 -17.20 6.24
N VAL A 411 11.52 -16.54 7.29
CA VAL A 411 12.95 -16.21 7.42
C VAL A 411 13.51 -16.89 8.67
N ASP A 412 14.58 -17.68 8.49
CA ASP A 412 15.23 -18.45 9.56
C ASP A 412 14.25 -19.29 10.40
N GLY A 413 13.18 -19.80 9.77
CA GLY A 413 12.12 -20.59 10.41
C GLY A 413 11.01 -19.77 11.08
N LYS A 414 11.06 -18.42 11.06
CA LYS A 414 9.98 -17.55 11.55
C LYS A 414 9.07 -17.12 10.39
N LEU A 415 7.76 -17.28 10.51
CA LEU A 415 6.81 -16.70 9.57
C LEU A 415 6.79 -15.15 9.69
N ILE A 416 7.02 -14.44 8.58
CA ILE A 416 7.11 -12.97 8.56
C ILE A 416 6.04 -12.29 7.69
N ALA A 417 5.45 -13.00 6.73
CA ALA A 417 4.34 -12.50 5.92
C ALA A 417 3.53 -13.67 5.33
N VAL A 418 2.25 -13.40 5.01
CA VAL A 418 1.37 -14.32 4.29
C VAL A 418 0.59 -13.52 3.24
N GLY A 419 0.77 -13.88 1.98
CA GLY A 419 -0.07 -13.42 0.87
C GLY A 419 -1.25 -14.38 0.69
N VAL A 420 -2.47 -13.86 0.72
CA VAL A 420 -3.69 -14.62 0.39
C VAL A 420 -4.00 -14.37 -1.07
N ILE A 421 -3.94 -15.43 -1.87
CA ILE A 421 -3.97 -15.35 -3.34
C ILE A 421 -4.93 -16.38 -3.94
N ASP A 422 -5.54 -16.03 -5.07
CA ASP A 422 -6.27 -16.97 -5.92
C ASP A 422 -5.47 -17.22 -7.20
N ILE A 423 -5.27 -18.49 -7.56
CA ILE A 423 -4.57 -18.92 -8.77
C ILE A 423 -5.62 -19.49 -9.72
N LEU A 424 -5.81 -18.82 -10.86
CA LEU A 424 -6.89 -19.03 -11.81
C LEU A 424 -6.33 -19.30 -13.22
N PRO A 425 -7.14 -19.76 -14.19
CA PRO A 425 -6.66 -20.16 -15.52
C PRO A 425 -5.82 -19.12 -16.25
N ARG A 426 -6.11 -17.82 -16.06
CA ARG A 426 -5.40 -16.72 -16.74
C ARG A 426 -4.47 -15.93 -15.82
N CYS A 427 -4.64 -16.00 -14.50
CA CYS A 427 -3.93 -15.13 -13.56
C CYS A 427 -3.65 -15.67 -12.15
N LEU A 428 -2.69 -15.04 -11.48
CA LEU A 428 -2.64 -14.96 -10.03
C LEU A 428 -3.28 -13.62 -9.61
N SER A 429 -4.26 -13.68 -8.70
CA SER A 429 -4.92 -12.50 -8.12
C SER A 429 -4.58 -12.39 -6.63
N SER A 430 -3.96 -11.28 -6.25
CA SER A 430 -3.74 -10.94 -4.84
C SER A 430 -5.06 -10.49 -4.20
N LYS A 431 -5.41 -11.08 -3.06
CA LYS A 431 -6.62 -10.76 -2.30
C LYS A 431 -6.30 -9.97 -1.04
N TYR A 432 -5.29 -10.40 -0.28
CA TYR A 432 -4.88 -9.73 0.96
C TYR A 432 -3.44 -10.07 1.32
N LEU A 433 -2.78 -9.22 2.12
CA LEU A 433 -1.44 -9.47 2.65
C LEU A 433 -1.36 -8.98 4.10
N PHE A 434 -0.91 -9.85 4.99
CA PHE A 434 -0.57 -9.50 6.38
C PHE A 434 0.86 -9.93 6.70
N TRP A 435 1.55 -9.17 7.55
CA TRP A 435 2.98 -9.33 7.80
C TRP A 435 3.39 -8.84 9.18
N ASP A 436 4.55 -9.27 9.66
CA ASP A 436 5.01 -9.01 11.02
C ASP A 436 5.50 -7.56 11.14
N PRO A 437 4.90 -6.69 11.99
CA PRO A 437 5.23 -5.26 12.06
C PRO A 437 6.73 -4.95 12.22
N ASP A 438 7.48 -5.81 12.92
CA ASP A 438 8.94 -5.75 13.07
C ASP A 438 9.69 -5.72 11.73
N PHE A 439 9.11 -6.30 10.67
CA PHE A 439 9.67 -6.42 9.33
C PHE A 439 9.19 -5.30 8.39
N ALA A 440 8.46 -4.29 8.88
CA ALA A 440 7.99 -3.13 8.10
C ALA A 440 9.08 -2.54 7.22
N PHE A 441 10.28 -2.38 7.78
CA PHE A 441 11.45 -1.80 7.10
C PHE A 441 11.86 -2.53 5.82
N LEU A 442 11.41 -3.76 5.55
CA LEU A 442 11.65 -4.48 4.30
C LEU A 442 10.65 -4.14 3.19
N SER A 443 9.63 -3.32 3.48
CA SER A 443 8.46 -3.06 2.64
C SER A 443 7.80 -4.36 2.13
N PRO A 444 7.31 -5.26 3.02
CA PRO A 444 6.81 -6.59 2.64
C PRO A 444 5.76 -6.56 1.53
N GLY A 445 4.87 -5.56 1.50
CA GLY A 445 3.86 -5.43 0.45
C GLY A 445 4.38 -5.09 -0.95
N LYS A 446 5.54 -4.42 -1.07
CA LYS A 446 6.21 -4.24 -2.36
C LYS A 446 7.01 -5.48 -2.73
N TYR A 447 7.58 -6.17 -1.74
CA TYR A 447 8.34 -7.38 -1.97
C TYR A 447 7.46 -8.57 -2.41
N SER A 448 6.32 -8.80 -1.74
CA SER A 448 5.39 -9.89 -2.09
C SER A 448 4.87 -9.75 -3.52
N ALA A 449 4.44 -8.55 -3.93
CA ALA A 449 3.99 -8.30 -5.29
C ALA A 449 5.07 -8.62 -6.35
N LEU A 450 6.34 -8.34 -6.08
CA LEU A 450 7.44 -8.73 -6.98
C LEU A 450 7.64 -10.25 -7.04
N GLN A 451 7.49 -10.95 -5.90
CA GLN A 451 7.56 -12.40 -5.85
C GLN A 451 6.35 -13.07 -6.53
N GLU A 452 5.15 -12.50 -6.41
CA GLU A 452 3.93 -12.95 -7.07
C GLU A 452 4.03 -12.78 -8.61
N ILE A 453 4.53 -11.64 -9.09
CA ILE A 453 4.80 -11.43 -10.53
C ILE A 453 5.83 -12.43 -11.06
N ASN A 454 6.94 -12.65 -10.33
CA ASN A 454 7.95 -13.62 -10.73
C ASN A 454 7.39 -15.05 -10.72
N TRP A 455 6.55 -15.40 -9.74
CA TRP A 455 5.89 -16.70 -9.69
C TRP A 455 4.99 -16.93 -10.92
N VAL A 456 4.25 -15.91 -11.39
CA VAL A 456 3.48 -16.00 -12.65
C VAL A 456 4.42 -16.14 -13.86
N LYS A 457 5.52 -15.38 -13.94
CA LYS A 457 6.53 -15.52 -15.01
C LYS A 457 7.09 -16.95 -15.09
N GLU A 458 7.42 -17.55 -13.94
CA GLU A 458 7.97 -18.90 -13.82
C GLU A 458 6.92 -19.97 -14.18
N ASN A 459 5.70 -19.86 -13.64
CA ASN A 459 4.65 -20.86 -13.85
C ASN A 459 3.97 -20.77 -15.22
N HIS A 460 4.14 -19.66 -15.95
CA HIS A 460 3.74 -19.56 -17.36
C HIS A 460 4.37 -20.66 -18.23
N ALA A 461 5.62 -21.08 -17.92
CA ALA A 461 6.29 -22.18 -18.60
C ALA A 461 5.65 -23.57 -18.35
N HIS A 462 4.83 -23.68 -17.29
CA HIS A 462 4.08 -24.89 -16.94
C HIS A 462 2.58 -24.79 -17.24
N CYS A 463 2.08 -23.58 -17.50
CA CYS A 463 0.68 -23.30 -17.80
C CYS A 463 0.60 -22.04 -18.67
N SER A 464 0.53 -22.21 -20.00
CA SER A 464 0.68 -21.10 -20.95
C SER A 464 -0.48 -20.08 -20.92
N THR A 465 -1.62 -20.43 -20.33
CA THR A 465 -2.74 -19.49 -20.12
C THR A 465 -2.49 -18.55 -18.94
N LEU A 466 -1.74 -19.00 -17.93
CA LEU A 466 -1.37 -18.21 -16.76
C LEU A 466 -0.34 -17.15 -17.18
N GLN A 467 -0.80 -15.92 -17.36
CA GLN A 467 0.01 -14.82 -17.91
C GLN A 467 -0.07 -13.53 -17.11
N TYR A 468 -1.12 -13.35 -16.31
CA TYR A 468 -1.44 -12.06 -15.71
C TYR A 468 -1.31 -12.07 -14.18
N TYR A 469 -0.98 -10.90 -13.65
CA TYR A 469 -0.96 -10.63 -12.22
C TYR A 469 -1.97 -9.52 -11.91
N TYR A 470 -2.95 -9.79 -11.04
CA TYR A 470 -4.03 -8.87 -10.70
C TYR A 470 -3.80 -8.30 -9.30
N LEU A 471 -3.64 -6.98 -9.21
CA LEU A 471 -3.31 -6.28 -7.97
C LEU A 471 -4.58 -5.87 -7.18
N GLY A 472 -5.72 -6.51 -7.44
CA GLY A 472 -7.01 -6.12 -6.89
C GLY A 472 -7.60 -4.88 -7.58
N TYR A 473 -8.09 -3.91 -6.80
CA TYR A 473 -8.61 -2.63 -7.29
C TYR A 473 -7.56 -1.51 -7.28
N TYR A 474 -7.79 -0.50 -8.12
CA TYR A 474 -7.10 0.78 -8.21
C TYR A 474 -8.13 1.92 -8.14
N ILE A 475 -7.93 2.85 -7.20
CA ILE A 475 -8.77 4.04 -7.03
C ILE A 475 -7.88 5.25 -7.26
N HIS A 476 -8.11 5.96 -8.36
CA HIS A 476 -7.22 7.04 -8.82
C HIS A 476 -7.05 8.17 -7.79
N THR A 477 -8.13 8.51 -7.09
CA THR A 477 -8.19 9.54 -6.05
C THR A 477 -7.61 9.11 -4.70
N CYS A 478 -7.39 7.80 -4.47
CA CYS A 478 -6.90 7.29 -3.19
C CYS A 478 -5.38 7.10 -3.24
N SER A 479 -4.63 7.93 -2.50
CA SER A 479 -3.16 7.87 -2.44
C SER A 479 -2.63 6.47 -2.09
N LYS A 480 -3.30 5.77 -1.16
CA LYS A 480 -2.98 4.39 -0.76
C LYS A 480 -3.04 3.38 -1.91
N MET A 481 -3.84 3.62 -2.95
CA MET A 481 -4.02 2.71 -4.08
C MET A 481 -3.14 3.09 -5.29
N ARG A 482 -2.56 4.30 -5.30
CA ARG A 482 -1.81 4.81 -6.45
C ARG A 482 -0.55 4.00 -6.79
N TYR A 483 0.06 3.34 -5.81
CA TYR A 483 1.28 2.53 -6.03
C TYR A 483 1.06 1.36 -7.02
N LYS A 484 -0.17 0.85 -7.15
CA LYS A 484 -0.48 -0.30 -8.03
C LYS A 484 -0.22 0.03 -9.50
N ALA A 485 -0.40 1.29 -9.90
CA ALA A 485 -0.08 1.76 -11.25
C ALA A 485 1.44 1.87 -11.53
N ALA A 486 2.30 1.80 -10.51
CA ALA A 486 3.76 1.83 -10.67
C ALA A 486 4.37 0.45 -11.01
N TYR A 487 3.56 -0.61 -11.09
CA TYR A 487 3.97 -1.86 -11.72
C TYR A 487 3.62 -1.78 -13.21
N CYS A 488 4.63 -1.68 -14.07
CA CYS A 488 4.44 -1.38 -15.49
C CYS A 488 4.88 -2.57 -16.38
N PRO A 489 4.18 -2.80 -17.52
CA PRO A 489 2.99 -2.08 -17.99
C PRO A 489 1.71 -2.56 -17.29
N SER A 490 0.97 -1.63 -16.68
CA SER A 490 -0.34 -1.93 -16.06
C SER A 490 -1.51 -1.56 -16.97
N GLU A 491 -2.61 -2.30 -16.82
CA GLU A 491 -3.88 -2.13 -17.51
C GLU A 491 -5.01 -1.93 -16.49
N LEU A 492 -5.96 -1.06 -16.81
CA LEU A 492 -7.22 -0.89 -16.08
C LEU A 492 -8.39 -1.49 -16.87
N LEU A 493 -9.28 -2.19 -16.18
CA LEU A 493 -10.52 -2.69 -16.76
C LEU A 493 -11.52 -1.55 -16.95
N CYS A 494 -12.01 -1.37 -18.17
CA CYS A 494 -13.11 -0.46 -18.47
C CYS A 494 -14.42 -0.98 -17.84
N PRO A 495 -15.09 -0.20 -16.97
CA PRO A 495 -16.14 -0.71 -16.08
C PRO A 495 -17.44 -1.14 -16.78
N LEU A 496 -17.71 -0.61 -17.98
CA LEU A 496 -18.93 -0.92 -18.74
C LEU A 496 -18.70 -1.95 -19.87
N ARG A 497 -17.58 -1.85 -20.59
CA ARG A 497 -17.29 -2.67 -21.79
C ARG A 497 -16.31 -3.83 -21.54
N TYR A 498 -15.79 -3.96 -20.32
CA TYR A 498 -14.85 -5.01 -19.90
C TYR A 498 -13.57 -5.13 -20.77
N GLN A 499 -13.19 -4.03 -21.40
CA GLN A 499 -11.96 -3.92 -22.19
C GLN A 499 -10.80 -3.48 -21.30
N TRP A 500 -9.62 -4.05 -21.53
CA TRP A 500 -8.39 -3.67 -20.82
C TRP A 500 -7.72 -2.49 -21.51
N ILE A 501 -7.54 -1.40 -20.77
CA ILE A 501 -6.99 -0.14 -21.27
C ILE A 501 -5.65 0.13 -20.56
N PRO A 502 -4.52 0.30 -21.27
CA PRO A 502 -3.24 0.63 -20.67
C PRO A 502 -3.33 1.86 -19.76
N PHE A 503 -2.71 1.79 -18.58
CA PHE A 503 -2.86 2.82 -17.54
C PHE A 503 -2.51 4.23 -18.04
N HIS A 504 -1.49 4.38 -18.88
CA HIS A 504 -1.07 5.67 -19.44
C HIS A 504 -2.12 6.29 -20.38
N ILE A 505 -2.98 5.47 -21.01
CA ILE A 505 -4.12 5.91 -21.85
C ILE A 505 -5.32 6.27 -20.97
N ALA A 506 -5.57 5.49 -19.91
CA ALA A 506 -6.65 5.75 -18.96
C ALA A 506 -6.41 6.97 -18.06
N LYS A 507 -5.16 7.24 -17.67
CA LYS A 507 -4.81 8.28 -16.68
C LYS A 507 -5.34 9.67 -17.04
N PRO A 508 -5.20 10.22 -18.26
CA PRO A 508 -5.71 11.56 -18.60
C PRO A 508 -7.24 11.70 -18.52
N LEU A 509 -8.01 10.61 -18.58
CA LEU A 509 -9.45 10.63 -18.30
C LEU A 509 -9.71 10.71 -16.79
N LEU A 510 -8.98 9.91 -16.01
CA LEU A 510 -9.12 9.83 -14.55
C LEU A 510 -8.61 11.09 -13.83
N ASP A 511 -7.60 11.77 -14.40
CA ASP A 511 -7.15 13.09 -13.95
C ASP A 511 -8.27 14.15 -14.09
N LYS A 512 -9.19 13.99 -15.05
CA LYS A 512 -10.29 14.92 -15.35
C LYS A 512 -11.61 14.57 -14.65
N LYS A 513 -11.90 13.28 -14.46
CA LYS A 513 -13.15 12.78 -13.88
C LYS A 513 -12.89 11.61 -12.92
N ARG A 514 -13.57 11.60 -11.77
CA ARG A 514 -13.51 10.50 -10.79
C ARG A 514 -13.94 9.16 -11.40
N TYR A 515 -15.01 9.18 -12.20
CA TYR A 515 -15.51 8.04 -12.98
C TYR A 515 -15.40 8.34 -14.47
N ALA A 516 -14.93 7.37 -15.25
CA ALA A 516 -14.79 7.45 -16.70
C ALA A 516 -14.93 6.06 -17.34
N VAL A 517 -15.63 5.99 -18.47
CA VAL A 517 -15.69 4.78 -19.30
C VAL A 517 -14.41 4.74 -20.13
N LEU A 518 -13.41 4.01 -19.65
CA LEU A 518 -12.01 4.08 -20.13
C LEU A 518 -11.80 3.76 -21.62
N SER A 519 -12.75 3.06 -22.26
CA SER A 519 -12.69 2.75 -23.70
C SER A 519 -13.20 3.86 -24.62
N ASP A 520 -13.76 4.97 -24.08
CA ASP A 520 -14.25 6.10 -24.90
C ASP A 520 -13.12 6.99 -25.48
N VAL A 521 -11.85 6.64 -25.27
CA VAL A 521 -10.68 7.41 -25.78
C VAL A 521 -10.66 7.47 -27.32
N SER A 522 -11.30 6.53 -28.01
CA SER A 522 -11.29 6.35 -29.46
C SER A 522 -12.28 7.21 -30.27
N VAL A 523 -12.80 8.32 -29.72
CA VAL A 523 -13.72 9.24 -30.47
C VAL A 523 -13.12 10.65 -30.68
N SER A 524 -11.98 10.96 -30.07
CA SER A 524 -11.41 12.33 -30.08
C SER A 524 -10.06 12.47 -30.78
N GLN A 525 -9.47 11.40 -31.33
CA GLN A 525 -8.15 11.45 -31.99
C GLN A 525 -8.20 11.36 -33.52
N ASP A 526 -9.36 11.06 -34.13
CA ASP A 526 -9.57 11.11 -35.58
C ASP A 526 -9.90 12.54 -36.07
N ARG A 527 -9.00 13.51 -35.85
CA ARG A 527 -8.99 14.76 -36.65
C ARG A 527 -7.73 15.63 -36.68
N GLU A 528 -6.60 15.19 -36.12
CA GLU A 528 -5.31 15.86 -36.35
C GLU A 528 -4.25 14.87 -36.83
N SER A 529 -3.61 15.22 -37.94
CA SER A 529 -2.76 14.36 -38.76
C SER A 529 -1.39 14.07 -38.15
N LEU A 530 -1.00 12.80 -38.13
CA LEU A 530 0.37 12.36 -37.87
C LEU A 530 1.35 12.83 -38.97
N PRO A 531 2.54 13.34 -38.60
CA PRO A 531 3.76 13.22 -39.39
C PRO A 531 4.61 12.01 -38.94
N PRO A 532 5.43 11.40 -39.81
CA PRO A 532 6.11 10.14 -39.52
C PRO A 532 7.49 10.30 -38.83
N HIS A 533 7.87 9.25 -38.08
CA HIS A 533 9.22 8.91 -37.59
C HIS A 533 10.05 9.98 -36.84
N VAL A 534 10.20 9.78 -35.52
CA VAL A 534 11.42 10.11 -34.77
C VAL A 534 11.78 8.90 -33.88
N SER A 535 13.09 8.64 -33.73
CA SER A 535 13.69 7.42 -33.18
C SER A 535 13.53 7.23 -31.67
N GLU A 536 13.86 6.02 -31.21
CA GLU A 536 14.15 5.73 -29.80
C GLU A 536 15.29 6.60 -29.27
N GLU A 537 15.00 7.63 -28.46
CA GLU A 537 15.85 8.05 -27.34
C GLU A 537 15.12 9.04 -26.40
N VAL A 538 15.30 8.82 -25.09
CA VAL A 538 15.03 9.75 -23.97
C VAL A 538 13.60 10.29 -23.79
N MET A 539 12.86 9.69 -22.86
CA MET A 539 12.04 10.44 -21.89
C MET A 539 12.27 9.94 -20.47
N GLU A 540 13.30 10.45 -19.79
CA GLU A 540 13.27 10.47 -18.32
C GLU A 540 12.20 11.46 -17.87
N VAL A 541 11.04 10.96 -17.45
CA VAL A 541 10.09 11.76 -16.66
C VAL A 541 10.74 12.00 -15.30
N GLN A 542 11.24 13.22 -15.08
CA GLN A 542 11.77 13.66 -13.80
C GLN A 542 10.67 13.61 -12.73
N HIS A 543 10.69 12.57 -11.90
CA HIS A 543 10.05 12.60 -10.59
C HIS A 543 10.99 13.30 -9.61
N ASP A 544 10.89 14.63 -9.58
CA ASP A 544 11.44 15.45 -8.50
C ASP A 544 10.65 15.20 -7.21
N ASP A 545 11.01 14.13 -6.51
CA ASP A 545 10.74 13.97 -5.09
C ASP A 545 12.04 13.61 -4.37
N ILE A 546 12.85 14.64 -4.10
CA ILE A 546 14.14 14.49 -3.43
C ILE A 546 13.90 14.26 -1.94
N GLY A 547 13.98 12.99 -1.54
CA GLY A 547 14.77 12.63 -0.37
C GLY A 547 14.20 12.99 1.00
N LYS A 548 12.89 12.80 1.22
CA LYS A 548 12.46 12.42 2.58
C LYS A 548 13.08 11.08 2.96
N GLU A 549 13.47 10.98 4.22
CA GLU A 549 13.91 9.74 4.83
C GLU A 549 12.69 8.83 4.97
N ASP A 550 12.58 7.82 4.09
CA ASP A 550 11.37 7.00 3.98
C ASP A 550 11.14 6.12 5.21
N THR A 551 10.42 6.70 6.18
CA THR A 551 9.43 5.99 7.00
C THR A 551 8.06 6.02 6.33
N ASN A 552 8.02 6.10 4.98
CA ASN A 552 6.82 6.02 4.14
C ASN A 552 6.48 4.57 3.75
N ASP A 553 6.75 3.59 4.63
CA ASP A 553 5.92 2.40 4.68
C ASP A 553 4.58 2.81 5.33
N PHE A 554 3.81 3.64 4.61
CA PHE A 554 2.38 3.74 4.82
C PHE A 554 1.85 2.31 4.63
N PRO A 555 1.22 1.72 5.66
CA PRO A 555 0.75 0.37 5.52
C PRO A 555 -0.18 0.18 4.33
N MET A 556 -0.18 -1.04 3.81
CA MET A 556 -1.22 -1.56 2.94
C MET A 556 -2.52 -1.66 3.75
N TYR A 557 -3.13 -0.52 4.06
CA TYR A 557 -4.50 -0.44 4.51
C TYR A 557 -5.41 -0.74 3.31
N ASP A 558 -5.43 -2.00 2.88
CA ASP A 558 -6.62 -2.54 2.23
C ASP A 558 -7.70 -2.54 3.31
N ASP A 559 -8.46 -1.44 3.37
CA ASP A 559 -9.64 -1.26 4.22
C ASP A 559 -10.85 -2.00 3.61
N GLU A 560 -10.55 -3.21 3.14
CA GLU A 560 -11.44 -4.32 2.82
C GLU A 560 -11.46 -5.29 4.02
N GLY A 561 -11.12 -4.77 5.22
CA GLY A 561 -11.30 -5.45 6.50
C GLY A 561 -12.74 -5.94 6.62
N ALA A 562 -12.90 -7.11 7.23
CA ALA A 562 -14.12 -7.91 7.17
C ALA A 562 -15.38 -7.04 7.27
N ILE A 563 -16.09 -6.88 6.15
CA ILE A 563 -17.39 -6.21 6.13
C ILE A 563 -18.30 -7.03 7.03
N ASP A 564 -18.54 -6.56 8.25
CA ASP A 564 -19.66 -7.05 9.02
C ASP A 564 -20.91 -6.44 8.37
N VAL A 565 -21.45 -7.21 7.43
CA VAL A 565 -22.65 -6.87 6.70
C VAL A 565 -23.81 -7.01 7.68
N GLU A 566 -24.05 -5.97 8.49
CA GLU A 566 -25.34 -5.79 9.15
C GLU A 566 -26.39 -5.62 8.04
N TYR A 567 -27.07 -6.73 7.76
CA TYR A 567 -28.06 -6.85 6.70
C TYR A 567 -29.35 -6.14 7.12
N GLU A 568 -29.43 -4.85 6.83
CA GLU A 568 -30.68 -4.11 6.80
C GLU A 568 -31.32 -4.26 5.41
N SER A 569 -32.39 -5.06 5.30
CA SER A 569 -33.25 -5.07 4.11
C SER A 569 -33.88 -3.68 3.96
N SER A 570 -33.37 -2.88 3.03
CA SER A 570 -33.91 -1.56 2.73
C SER A 570 -34.92 -1.69 1.60
N ASP A 571 -36.18 -1.95 1.97
CA ASP A 571 -37.30 -2.20 1.04
C ASP A 571 -37.78 -0.92 0.30
N ASN A 572 -36.86 -0.06 -0.16
CA ASN A 572 -37.12 1.24 -0.76
C ASN A 572 -36.26 1.49 -2.03
N GLU A 573 -36.35 0.58 -3.00
CA GLU A 573 -35.82 0.77 -4.36
C GLU A 573 -36.87 1.38 -5.32
N GLN A 574 -37.38 2.57 -4.98
CA GLN A 574 -38.11 3.42 -5.94
C GLN A 574 -37.28 4.64 -6.33
N ASN A 575 -36.32 4.42 -7.23
CA ASN A 575 -35.78 5.41 -8.19
C ASN A 575 -34.58 4.81 -8.95
N LEU A 576 -34.85 4.04 -10.02
CA LEU A 576 -33.83 3.75 -11.03
C LEU A 576 -34.16 4.54 -12.31
N VAL A 577 -33.19 5.30 -12.80
CA VAL A 577 -33.29 5.98 -14.09
C VAL A 577 -33.15 4.91 -15.18
N SER A 578 -34.13 4.86 -16.09
CA SER A 578 -34.14 3.93 -17.22
C SER A 578 -33.06 4.29 -18.23
N VAL A 579 -31.98 3.50 -18.27
CA VAL A 579 -31.14 3.38 -19.46
C VAL A 579 -31.68 2.20 -20.25
N ASP A 580 -32.04 2.42 -21.51
CA ASP A 580 -32.58 1.40 -22.43
C ASP A 580 -31.51 0.36 -22.82
N VAL A 581 -31.17 -0.51 -21.88
CA VAL A 581 -30.55 -1.80 -22.16
C VAL A 581 -31.70 -2.78 -22.40
N LYS A 582 -31.69 -3.48 -23.54
CA LYS A 582 -32.64 -4.58 -23.77
C LYS A 582 -32.49 -5.58 -22.63
N ASP A 583 -33.54 -5.77 -21.85
CA ASP A 583 -33.58 -6.84 -20.86
C ASP A 583 -33.47 -8.19 -21.59
N GLY A 584 -32.44 -8.96 -21.24
CA GLY A 584 -32.12 -10.25 -21.88
C GLY A 584 -33.12 -11.36 -21.54
N ASP A 585 -32.93 -12.55 -22.13
CA ASP A 585 -33.81 -13.69 -21.87
C ASP A 585 -33.45 -14.40 -20.55
N ILE A 586 -34.07 -13.96 -19.45
CA ILE A 586 -33.97 -14.63 -18.14
C ILE A 586 -34.49 -16.08 -18.16
N GLY A 587 -35.18 -16.52 -19.21
CA GLY A 587 -35.76 -17.85 -19.32
C GLY A 587 -34.73 -18.98 -19.29
N ASN A 588 -33.48 -18.71 -19.68
CA ASN A 588 -32.41 -19.71 -19.69
C ASN A 588 -31.68 -19.87 -18.35
N ILE A 589 -31.81 -18.93 -17.41
CA ILE A 589 -31.12 -18.94 -16.11
C ILE A 589 -31.49 -20.20 -15.33
N LEU A 590 -30.47 -20.86 -14.76
CA LEU A 590 -30.64 -22.05 -13.95
C LEU A 590 -31.05 -21.67 -12.52
N ILE A 591 -32.20 -22.16 -12.08
CA ILE A 591 -32.71 -22.00 -10.72
C ILE A 591 -32.44 -23.28 -9.93
N GLY A 592 -31.81 -23.16 -8.76
CA GLY A 592 -31.54 -24.28 -7.87
C GLY A 592 -32.79 -24.70 -7.09
N LEU A 593 -33.26 -25.93 -7.32
CA LEU A 593 -34.40 -26.53 -6.62
C LEU A 593 -34.05 -27.95 -6.15
N ASN A 594 -34.15 -28.23 -4.85
CA ASN A 594 -33.89 -29.54 -4.25
C ASN A 594 -32.57 -30.21 -4.68
N GLY A 595 -31.53 -29.41 -4.92
CA GLY A 595 -30.22 -29.89 -5.37
C GLY A 595 -30.12 -30.19 -6.87
N SER A 596 -31.04 -29.70 -7.71
CA SER A 596 -30.96 -29.75 -9.17
C SER A 596 -31.17 -28.35 -9.78
N GLY A 597 -30.44 -28.02 -10.84
CA GLY A 597 -30.66 -26.80 -11.61
C GLY A 597 -31.75 -26.99 -12.68
N VAL A 598 -32.77 -26.13 -12.70
CA VAL A 598 -33.85 -26.13 -13.71
C VAL A 598 -33.96 -24.74 -14.34
N ARG A 599 -34.14 -24.66 -15.67
CA ARG A 599 -34.20 -23.35 -16.34
C ARG A 599 -35.50 -22.62 -15.97
N PHE A 600 -35.40 -21.32 -15.71
CA PHE A 600 -36.54 -20.51 -15.26
C PHE A 600 -37.76 -20.60 -16.20
N LYS A 601 -37.57 -20.64 -17.53
CA LYS A 601 -38.67 -20.78 -18.50
C LYS A 601 -39.52 -22.04 -18.33
N ASP A 602 -38.93 -23.11 -17.80
CA ASP A 602 -39.59 -24.41 -17.62
C ASP A 602 -40.40 -24.46 -16.31
N ILE A 603 -40.09 -23.57 -15.34
CA ILE A 603 -40.72 -23.51 -14.02
C ILE A 603 -41.49 -22.21 -13.72
N LYS A 604 -41.39 -21.17 -14.55
CA LYS A 604 -42.02 -19.85 -14.27
C LYS A 604 -43.51 -19.92 -13.95
N PHE A 605 -44.23 -20.87 -14.54
CA PHE A 605 -45.66 -21.09 -14.30
C PHE A 605 -45.99 -21.87 -13.01
N ALA A 606 -44.99 -22.45 -12.34
CA ALA A 606 -45.17 -23.07 -11.02
C ALA A 606 -45.30 -22.03 -9.89
N PHE A 607 -44.78 -20.81 -10.09
CA PHE A 607 -44.88 -19.70 -9.14
C PHE A 607 -46.20 -18.94 -9.28
N GLY A 608 -46.73 -18.44 -8.16
CA GLY A 608 -47.86 -17.51 -8.15
C GLY A 608 -47.53 -16.21 -8.90
N SER A 609 -48.56 -15.45 -9.33
CA SER A 609 -48.33 -14.25 -10.17
C SER A 609 -47.39 -13.23 -9.51
N SER A 610 -47.57 -12.96 -8.21
CA SER A 610 -46.75 -11.98 -7.48
C SER A 610 -45.32 -12.47 -7.25
N GLU A 611 -45.16 -13.75 -6.87
CA GLU A 611 -43.85 -14.40 -6.68
C GLU A 611 -43.05 -14.44 -7.98
N ARG A 612 -43.72 -14.76 -9.09
CA ARG A 612 -43.13 -14.76 -10.42
C ARG A 612 -42.63 -13.38 -10.81
N SER A 613 -43.47 -12.34 -10.70
CA SER A 613 -43.05 -10.97 -11.04
C SER A 613 -41.87 -10.49 -10.18
N TYR A 614 -41.84 -10.87 -8.90
CA TYR A 614 -40.70 -10.58 -8.02
C TYR A 614 -39.44 -11.31 -8.47
N LEU A 615 -39.53 -12.62 -8.74
CA LEU A 615 -38.40 -13.42 -9.21
C LEU A 615 -37.88 -12.95 -10.59
N GLU A 616 -38.78 -12.63 -11.53
CA GLU A 616 -38.42 -12.04 -12.83
C GLU A 616 -37.60 -10.75 -12.65
N PHE A 617 -38.02 -9.86 -11.74
CA PHE A 617 -37.26 -8.65 -11.40
C PHE A 617 -35.88 -8.97 -10.81
N GLN A 618 -35.78 -9.89 -9.85
CA GLN A 618 -34.49 -10.31 -9.27
C GLN A 618 -33.56 -10.89 -10.35
N LEU A 619 -34.08 -11.76 -11.23
CA LEU A 619 -33.31 -12.39 -12.31
C LEU A 619 -32.84 -11.40 -13.36
N HIS A 620 -33.67 -10.42 -13.76
CA HIS A 620 -33.25 -9.33 -14.65
C HIS A 620 -32.15 -8.48 -14.02
N ARG A 621 -32.25 -8.14 -12.73
CA ARG A 621 -31.21 -7.40 -11.99
C ARG A 621 -29.91 -8.20 -11.93
N TYR A 622 -29.97 -9.46 -11.47
CA TYR A 622 -28.85 -10.39 -11.41
C TYR A 622 -28.12 -10.48 -12.75
N MET A 623 -28.84 -10.83 -13.82
CA MET A 623 -28.30 -10.97 -15.18
C MET A 623 -27.67 -9.68 -15.70
N ARG A 624 -28.25 -8.51 -15.43
CA ARG A 624 -27.69 -7.21 -15.82
C ARG A 624 -26.32 -6.97 -15.19
N VAL A 625 -26.10 -7.41 -13.95
CA VAL A 625 -24.83 -7.18 -13.23
C VAL A 625 -23.80 -8.29 -13.49
N VAL A 626 -24.19 -9.57 -13.47
CA VAL A 626 -23.28 -10.72 -13.72
C VAL A 626 -23.02 -10.97 -15.20
N GLY A 627 -23.90 -10.53 -16.10
CA GLY A 627 -23.85 -10.77 -17.54
C GLY A 627 -24.59 -12.05 -17.97
N GLU A 628 -25.21 -12.01 -19.14
CA GLU A 628 -26.02 -13.08 -19.73
C GLU A 628 -25.32 -14.46 -19.70
N GLU A 629 -24.13 -14.58 -20.28
CA GLU A 629 -23.37 -15.85 -20.31
C GLU A 629 -23.03 -16.44 -18.94
N LEU A 630 -22.89 -15.60 -17.90
CA LEU A 630 -22.63 -16.06 -16.53
C LEU A 630 -23.92 -16.35 -15.78
N ALA A 631 -24.99 -15.60 -16.06
CA ALA A 631 -26.32 -15.85 -15.51
C ALA A 631 -26.94 -17.16 -16.04
N GLU A 632 -26.65 -17.54 -17.29
CA GLU A 632 -27.07 -18.83 -17.84
C GLU A 632 -26.23 -20.01 -17.34
N ARG A 633 -24.94 -19.79 -17.01
CA ARG A 633 -24.01 -20.83 -16.53
C ARG A 633 -24.14 -21.12 -15.03
N MET A 634 -24.23 -20.08 -14.21
CA MET A 634 -24.26 -20.22 -12.75
C MET A 634 -25.69 -20.52 -12.28
N VAL A 635 -25.81 -21.41 -11.28
CA VAL A 635 -27.09 -21.73 -10.65
C VAL A 635 -27.45 -20.62 -9.66
N TYR A 636 -28.56 -19.94 -9.94
CA TYR A 636 -29.20 -18.99 -9.04
C TYR A 636 -29.95 -19.77 -7.95
N SER A 637 -29.54 -19.60 -6.69
CA SER A 637 -30.14 -20.25 -5.53
C SER A 637 -31.24 -19.38 -4.91
N LEU A 638 -32.38 -20.01 -4.62
CA LEU A 638 -33.49 -19.45 -3.86
C LEU A 638 -33.35 -19.90 -2.39
N GLU A 639 -32.52 -19.19 -1.60
CA GLU A 639 -32.47 -19.36 -0.14
C GLU A 639 -33.59 -18.57 0.58
#